data_AF-A0A1E5JQM1-F1
#
_entry.id   AF-A0A1E5JQM1-F1
#
_cell.length_a   1.000
_cell.length_b   1.000
_cell.length_c   1.000
_cell.angle_alpha   90.00
_cell.angle_beta   90.00
_cell.angle_gamma   90.00
#
_symmetry.space_group_name_H-M   'P 1'
#
loop_
_entity.id
_entity.type
_entity.pdbx_description
1 polymer ?
#
loop_
_entity_poly.entity_id
_entity_poly.type
_entity_poly.pdbx_seq_one_letter_code
_entity_poly.pdbx_strand_id
1 'polypeptide(L)'
;MFFNYNVDDFLFFKGSLWLKTHCLIFFKNEATVQLPQGYTLVLDTNIAEQDYYRIECPAQVHAIVKDKENQYELGKHHVSIYQNEFRNNPKLSQYHYTSEFTNQLGGRYRLHVYFNAFDNLLPNITFEKETNTGYELVDCKDLKKQFTILALRNTEPLIKKLRQQHTDTIKALEARYNDCDERLAKHFDPRKEGAAQTLQITKEACDILRELIPLVRSSNYPKILRFHEIVARSLRERDCIQVAADASSQIKNLSNTLFDTHKGISSRVKVAQKPSLSVEEKEDPAVDITLSQSATAATADVTALPKIKTNTTKKSNTGVVHALELELKKLSSQFAKLTAAPKEEQAMKIEQLLSKTYSISLIYEHQIKLEDLQQLQKIRRGLHTLGANLLPTLLFTKQFELASLLTSFHHLLRDEKYLSVALQTRNSELLDFILEYGDVDAGNQPVTVRKTPYPSAVHACFYEHSDSNSMTECLSILIKHGASLFAPDNKNNDLPIAYSILTGDTHPLFKALLMNRYKTIDSVDFLKNLIILLHAYLERNDLDSAELSSIELEIKSFEVQLEALQNPLWSEPSSRYLMKSANHLEEKYFGSLISRLKKEPEIIAINQELYKATSALTSKLTRTQLRQGSIIANNEIGNMDKLLEGLDLSNLDFDFIKDAVLKKLNNNLRIIEKNRNSLMSRKRSLATKFIVEKEVENIESISKNKTLCYKR
;
A
#
# COMPACT_ATOMS: atom_id res chain seq x y z
N MET A 1 1.53 -20.50 31.42
CA MET A 1 2.45 -19.73 30.56
C MET A 1 1.67 -18.54 30.01
N PHE A 2 2.17 -17.32 30.20
CA PHE A 2 1.62 -16.13 29.55
C PHE A 2 2.39 -15.87 28.26
N PHE A 3 1.70 -15.48 27.19
CA PHE A 3 2.33 -14.88 26.01
C PHE A 3 2.01 -13.38 26.00
N ASN A 4 3.00 -12.57 26.38
CA ASN A 4 2.98 -11.15 26.05
C ASN A 4 3.27 -11.02 24.55
N TYR A 5 2.38 -10.36 23.82
CA TYR A 5 2.74 -9.76 22.53
C TYR A 5 3.16 -8.31 22.81
N ASN A 6 4.40 -7.95 22.44
CA ASN A 6 4.81 -6.55 22.40
C ASN A 6 4.02 -5.84 21.29
N VAL A 7 3.70 -4.57 21.51
CA VAL A 7 2.80 -3.79 20.65
C VAL A 7 3.57 -2.85 19.70
N ASP A 8 4.87 -2.63 19.97
CA ASP A 8 5.62 -1.47 19.48
C ASP A 8 6.16 -1.60 18.04
N ASP A 9 6.24 -2.81 17.46
CA ASP A 9 6.71 -3.03 16.08
C ASP A 9 5.69 -2.63 14.99
N PHE A 10 4.47 -2.21 15.37
CA PHE A 10 3.35 -1.97 14.43
C PHE A 10 3.35 -0.59 13.74
N LEU A 11 4.37 0.24 13.97
CA LEU A 11 4.33 1.69 13.66
C LEU A 11 5.00 2.13 12.35
N PHE A 12 5.60 1.21 11.57
CA PHE A 12 6.10 1.48 10.22
C PHE A 12 5.53 0.49 9.19
N PHE A 13 5.36 0.95 7.94
CA PHE A 13 4.79 0.22 6.79
C PHE A 13 3.28 -0.13 6.82
N LYS A 14 2.40 0.88 7.00
CA LYS A 14 0.95 0.79 6.67
C LYS A 14 0.64 0.76 5.14
N GLY A 15 1.65 0.57 4.28
CA GLY A 15 1.63 1.02 2.87
C GLY A 15 1.16 0.05 1.78
N SER A 16 0.75 -1.20 2.08
CA SER A 16 0.48 -2.19 1.03
C SER A 16 -0.53 -3.27 1.41
N LEU A 17 -1.67 -3.28 0.72
CA LEU A 17 -2.62 -4.42 0.65
C LEU A 17 -3.68 -4.32 -0.48
N TRP A 18 -3.60 -3.34 -1.39
CA TRP A 18 -4.74 -2.88 -2.20
C TRP A 18 -5.11 -3.83 -3.36
N LEU A 19 -4.16 -4.13 -4.26
CA LEU A 19 -4.39 -5.06 -5.39
C LEU A 19 -4.38 -6.55 -4.98
N LYS A 20 -3.78 -6.87 -3.82
CA LYS A 20 -3.65 -8.22 -3.23
C LYS A 20 -4.95 -9.04 -3.32
N THR A 21 -6.07 -8.38 -3.05
CA THR A 21 -7.40 -8.99 -2.94
C THR A 21 -8.34 -8.65 -4.09
N HIS A 22 -8.03 -7.63 -4.90
CA HIS A 22 -8.90 -7.18 -6.00
C HIS A 22 -8.92 -8.16 -7.16
N CYS A 23 -7.75 -8.53 -7.66
CA CYS A 23 -7.63 -9.47 -8.76
C CYS A 23 -8.09 -10.87 -8.35
N LEU A 24 -7.93 -11.22 -7.06
CA LEU A 24 -8.42 -12.45 -6.44
C LEU A 24 -9.97 -12.56 -6.37
N ILE A 25 -10.72 -11.53 -6.77
CA ILE A 25 -12.18 -11.55 -6.89
C ILE A 25 -12.62 -11.29 -8.33
N PHE A 26 -12.16 -10.20 -8.94
CA PHE A 26 -12.49 -9.88 -10.33
C PHE A 26 -12.16 -11.04 -11.28
N PHE A 27 -11.05 -11.74 -11.04
CA PHE A 27 -10.62 -12.88 -11.84
C PHE A 27 -10.89 -14.26 -11.19
N LYS A 28 -11.71 -14.33 -10.13
CA LYS A 28 -12.38 -15.59 -9.76
C LYS A 28 -13.52 -15.94 -10.70
N ASN A 29 -13.97 -14.96 -11.48
CA ASN A 29 -15.04 -15.10 -12.45
C ASN A 29 -14.72 -14.18 -13.64
N GLU A 30 -13.79 -14.63 -14.50
CA GLU A 30 -13.13 -13.83 -15.54
C GLU A 30 -14.11 -13.04 -16.42
N ALA A 31 -15.29 -13.59 -16.67
CA ALA A 31 -16.40 -12.96 -17.40
C ALA A 31 -16.93 -11.65 -16.78
N THR A 32 -16.52 -11.27 -15.57
CA THR A 32 -16.96 -10.05 -14.88
C THR A 32 -16.07 -8.82 -15.12
N VAL A 33 -14.87 -8.98 -15.69
CA VAL A 33 -13.90 -7.88 -15.82
C VAL A 33 -13.96 -7.23 -17.20
N GLN A 34 -14.49 -6.01 -17.27
CA GLN A 34 -14.47 -5.23 -18.51
C GLN A 34 -13.10 -4.54 -18.65
N LEU A 35 -12.16 -5.18 -19.34
CA LEU A 35 -10.90 -4.55 -19.73
C LEU A 35 -11.13 -3.45 -20.80
N PRO A 36 -10.17 -2.53 -21.02
CA PRO A 36 -10.22 -1.64 -22.18
C PRO A 36 -10.12 -2.42 -23.50
N GLN A 37 -10.54 -1.81 -24.61
CA GLN A 37 -10.54 -2.47 -25.93
C GLN A 37 -9.13 -2.97 -26.32
N GLY A 38 -9.05 -4.24 -26.73
CA GLY A 38 -7.82 -4.87 -27.19
C GLY A 38 -6.92 -5.48 -26.11
N TYR A 39 -7.24 -5.30 -24.82
CA TYR A 39 -6.54 -5.99 -23.72
C TYR A 39 -7.19 -7.35 -23.46
N THR A 40 -6.41 -8.39 -23.17
CA THR A 40 -6.95 -9.72 -22.81
C THR A 40 -6.33 -10.26 -21.52
N LEU A 41 -7.18 -10.82 -20.66
CA LEU A 41 -6.74 -11.49 -19.44
C LEU A 41 -6.19 -12.89 -19.75
N VAL A 42 -5.12 -13.24 -19.05
CA VAL A 42 -4.59 -14.61 -18.93
C VAL A 42 -4.26 -14.86 -17.46
N LEU A 43 -4.70 -16.00 -16.91
CA LEU A 43 -4.17 -16.55 -15.66
C LEU A 43 -2.89 -17.33 -15.99
N ASP A 44 -1.79 -17.05 -15.28
CA ASP A 44 -0.47 -17.61 -15.53
C ASP A 44 0.26 -17.91 -14.21
N THR A 45 1.29 -18.76 -14.24
CA THR A 45 2.05 -19.14 -13.04
C THR A 45 3.50 -18.69 -13.13
N ASN A 46 4.05 -18.21 -12.02
CA ASN A 46 5.46 -17.82 -11.94
C ASN A 46 6.37 -19.03 -11.63
N ILE A 47 7.69 -18.80 -11.66
CA ILE A 47 8.73 -19.85 -11.44
C ILE A 47 8.63 -20.52 -10.05
N ALA A 48 7.90 -19.92 -9.09
CA ALA A 48 7.62 -20.47 -7.77
C ALA A 48 6.21 -21.08 -7.66
N GLU A 49 5.59 -21.44 -8.78
CA GLU A 49 4.23 -22.02 -8.89
C GLU A 49 3.12 -21.15 -8.29
N GLN A 50 3.32 -19.83 -8.25
CA GLN A 50 2.31 -18.88 -7.75
C GLN A 50 1.52 -18.27 -8.91
N ASP A 51 0.20 -18.36 -8.80
CA ASP A 51 -0.77 -17.71 -9.69
C ASP A 51 -0.55 -16.18 -9.74
N TYR A 52 -0.55 -15.64 -10.94
CA TYR A 52 -0.59 -14.21 -11.20
C TYR A 52 -1.44 -13.90 -12.44
N TYR A 53 -1.92 -12.66 -12.52
CA TYR A 53 -2.78 -12.25 -13.62
C TYR A 53 -1.98 -11.44 -14.63
N ARG A 54 -1.93 -11.93 -15.86
CA ARG A 54 -1.18 -11.36 -16.98
C ARG A 54 -2.18 -10.77 -17.96
N ILE A 55 -2.22 -9.44 -18.05
CA ILE A 55 -3.13 -8.72 -18.93
C ILE A 55 -2.33 -8.31 -20.18
N GLU A 56 -2.47 -9.08 -21.26
CA GLU A 56 -1.86 -8.75 -22.55
C GLU A 56 -2.38 -7.39 -23.03
N CYS A 57 -1.46 -6.56 -23.52
CA CYS A 57 -1.77 -5.23 -24.05
C CYS A 57 -2.09 -5.28 -25.55
N PRO A 58 -2.83 -4.30 -26.10
CA PRO A 58 -3.18 -4.28 -27.51
C PRO A 58 -1.92 -4.13 -28.38
N ALA A 59 -1.66 -5.12 -29.23
CA ALA A 59 -0.46 -5.17 -30.07
C ALA A 59 -0.26 -3.87 -30.89
N GLN A 60 0.78 -3.12 -30.55
CA GLN A 60 1.08 -1.84 -31.20
C GLN A 60 1.85 -2.08 -32.51
N VAL A 61 1.23 -1.74 -33.64
CA VAL A 61 1.86 -1.80 -34.96
C VAL A 61 3.10 -0.89 -35.00
N HIS A 62 4.27 -1.49 -35.15
CA HIS A 62 5.59 -0.83 -35.29
C HIS A 62 5.96 0.18 -34.19
N ALA A 63 5.73 -0.16 -32.92
CA ALA A 63 6.38 0.55 -31.81
C ALA A 63 7.88 0.20 -31.77
N ILE A 64 8.74 1.12 -32.20
CA ILE A 64 10.21 0.94 -32.24
C ILE A 64 10.88 1.90 -31.26
N VAL A 65 11.71 1.36 -30.36
CA VAL A 65 12.55 2.10 -29.41
C VAL A 65 14.00 2.10 -29.92
N LYS A 66 14.75 3.21 -29.77
CA LYS A 66 16.08 3.38 -30.38
C LYS A 66 17.11 4.01 -29.44
N ASP A 67 18.33 3.49 -29.43
CA ASP A 67 19.51 4.20 -28.90
C ASP A 67 20.44 4.62 -30.06
N LYS A 68 21.71 4.92 -29.74
CA LYS A 68 22.73 5.38 -30.69
C LYS A 68 23.25 4.27 -31.62
N GLU A 69 23.08 3.01 -31.24
CA GLU A 69 23.69 1.83 -31.88
C GLU A 69 22.63 0.80 -32.31
N ASN A 70 21.49 0.72 -31.61
CA ASN A 70 20.47 -0.31 -31.78
C ASN A 70 19.08 0.29 -32.03
N GLN A 71 18.26 -0.50 -32.74
CA GLN A 71 16.81 -0.30 -32.81
C GLN A 71 16.12 -1.59 -32.33
N TYR A 72 15.09 -1.42 -31.52
CA TYR A 72 14.35 -2.47 -30.82
C TYR A 72 12.88 -2.39 -31.22
N GLU A 73 12.39 -3.36 -32.00
CA GLU A 73 10.97 -3.46 -32.33
C GLU A 73 10.23 -4.19 -31.20
N LEU A 74 9.11 -3.62 -30.75
CA LEU A 74 8.25 -4.20 -29.73
C LEU A 74 7.54 -5.44 -30.27
N GLY A 75 7.71 -6.57 -29.58
CA GLY A 75 6.98 -7.81 -29.86
C GLY A 75 5.73 -7.91 -29.00
N LYS A 76 5.81 -8.68 -27.90
CA LYS A 76 4.72 -8.88 -26.94
C LYS A 76 4.85 -7.95 -25.75
N HIS A 77 3.73 -7.58 -25.15
CA HIS A 77 3.71 -6.76 -23.93
C HIS A 77 2.45 -6.96 -23.11
N HIS A 78 2.60 -6.91 -21.79
CA HIS A 78 1.53 -7.19 -20.84
C HIS A 78 1.73 -6.43 -19.52
N VAL A 79 0.65 -6.33 -18.74
CA VAL A 79 0.70 -5.89 -17.34
C VAL A 79 0.50 -7.09 -16.43
N SER A 80 1.50 -7.36 -15.58
CA SER A 80 1.54 -8.48 -14.64
C SER A 80 1.19 -8.02 -13.24
N ILE A 81 0.17 -8.65 -12.66
CA ILE A 81 -0.40 -8.33 -11.36
C ILE A 81 -0.25 -9.53 -10.42
N TYR A 82 0.46 -9.34 -9.31
CA TYR A 82 0.72 -10.40 -8.33
C TYR A 82 -0.33 -10.46 -7.22
N GLN A 83 -0.65 -11.68 -6.79
CA GLN A 83 -1.56 -11.96 -5.66
C GLN A 83 -1.02 -11.41 -4.32
N ASN A 84 0.29 -11.22 -4.18
CA ASN A 84 0.93 -10.68 -2.97
C ASN A 84 2.07 -9.73 -3.33
N GLU A 85 2.17 -8.59 -2.65
CA GLU A 85 3.44 -7.87 -2.56
C GLU A 85 4.41 -8.72 -1.71
N PHE A 86 5.63 -8.90 -2.21
CA PHE A 86 6.63 -9.72 -1.54
C PHE A 86 7.26 -8.92 -0.39
N ARG A 87 6.71 -9.05 0.82
CA ARG A 87 7.09 -8.29 2.03
C ARG A 87 8.60 -8.18 2.30
N ASN A 88 9.39 -9.16 1.87
CA ASN A 88 10.84 -9.20 2.07
C ASN A 88 11.63 -8.40 1.01
N ASN A 89 10.98 -7.87 -0.03
CA ASN A 89 11.60 -7.09 -1.09
C ASN A 89 10.64 -6.00 -1.62
N PRO A 90 10.65 -4.78 -1.04
CA PRO A 90 9.79 -3.67 -1.49
C PRO A 90 10.17 -3.07 -2.87
N LYS A 91 11.06 -3.71 -3.64
CA LYS A 91 11.24 -3.44 -5.08
C LYS A 91 10.23 -4.19 -5.95
N LEU A 92 9.64 -5.27 -5.44
CA LEU A 92 8.61 -6.01 -6.17
C LEU A 92 7.28 -5.24 -6.11
N SER A 93 7.02 -4.55 -7.21
CA SER A 93 5.82 -3.77 -7.50
C SER A 93 4.50 -4.40 -7.09
N GLN A 94 3.49 -3.55 -6.91
CA GLN A 94 2.10 -4.00 -6.87
C GLN A 94 1.63 -4.52 -8.25
N TYR A 95 2.10 -3.91 -9.33
CA TYR A 95 2.00 -4.42 -10.71
C TYR A 95 3.18 -3.92 -11.55
N HIS A 96 3.56 -4.67 -12.59
CA HIS A 96 4.60 -4.25 -13.53
C HIS A 96 4.16 -4.41 -14.98
N TYR A 97 4.68 -3.54 -15.84
CA TYR A 97 4.58 -3.66 -17.27
C TYR A 97 5.80 -4.41 -17.80
N THR A 98 5.56 -5.48 -18.54
CA THR A 98 6.59 -6.28 -19.23
C THR A 98 6.49 -6.05 -20.72
N SER A 99 7.62 -5.97 -21.42
CA SER A 99 7.64 -6.04 -22.88
C SER A 99 8.85 -6.80 -23.41
N GLU A 100 8.62 -7.63 -24.42
CA GLU A 100 9.64 -8.28 -25.23
C GLU A 100 9.98 -7.40 -26.44
N PHE A 101 11.26 -7.29 -26.78
CA PHE A 101 11.75 -6.61 -27.96
C PHE A 101 12.68 -7.51 -28.76
N THR A 102 12.72 -7.30 -30.08
CA THR A 102 13.73 -7.90 -30.97
C THR A 102 14.57 -6.77 -31.56
N ASN A 103 15.91 -6.90 -31.53
CA ASN A 103 16.79 -5.94 -32.21
C ASN A 103 17.07 -6.34 -33.66
N GLN A 104 17.70 -5.43 -34.42
CA GLN A 104 18.06 -5.64 -35.84
C GLN A 104 18.93 -6.88 -36.12
N LEU A 105 19.57 -7.46 -35.10
CA LEU A 105 20.39 -8.67 -35.20
C LEU A 105 19.63 -9.95 -34.79
N GLY A 106 18.32 -9.87 -34.58
CA GLY A 106 17.48 -10.98 -34.11
C GLY A 106 17.65 -11.31 -32.63
N GLY A 107 18.42 -10.52 -31.88
CA GLY A 107 18.57 -10.69 -30.43
C GLY A 107 17.29 -10.30 -29.69
N ARG A 108 16.84 -11.15 -28.76
CA ARG A 108 15.66 -10.90 -27.92
C ARG A 108 16.03 -10.23 -26.60
N TYR A 109 15.19 -9.29 -26.20
CA TYR A 109 15.35 -8.46 -25.01
C TYR A 109 14.03 -8.37 -24.24
N ARG A 110 14.11 -8.10 -22.94
CA ARG A 110 12.96 -7.97 -22.03
C ARG A 110 13.10 -6.73 -21.16
N LEU A 111 12.04 -5.94 -21.12
CA LEU A 111 11.89 -4.78 -20.24
C LEU A 111 10.90 -5.11 -19.12
N HIS A 112 11.21 -4.68 -17.89
CA HIS A 112 10.25 -4.56 -16.79
C HIS A 112 10.19 -3.13 -16.26
N VAL A 113 8.97 -2.60 -16.11
CA VAL A 113 8.69 -1.28 -15.52
C VAL A 113 7.71 -1.44 -14.36
N TYR A 114 8.16 -1.07 -13.16
CA TYR A 114 7.53 -1.42 -11.89
C TYR A 114 6.70 -0.25 -11.31
N PHE A 115 5.53 -0.53 -10.74
CA PHE A 115 4.63 0.48 -10.16
C PHE A 115 4.23 0.17 -8.70
N ASN A 116 3.98 1.21 -7.90
CA ASN A 116 3.64 1.07 -6.48
C ASN A 116 2.12 1.12 -6.21
N ALA A 117 1.72 1.04 -4.93
CA ALA A 117 0.31 0.97 -4.53
C ALA A 117 -0.55 2.20 -4.90
N PHE A 118 0.09 3.30 -5.27
CA PHE A 118 -0.51 4.59 -5.62
C PHE A 118 -0.28 4.92 -7.11
N ASP A 119 -0.09 3.89 -7.94
CA ASP A 119 0.18 3.93 -9.39
C ASP A 119 1.44 4.73 -9.80
N ASN A 120 2.29 5.12 -8.83
CA ASN A 120 3.52 5.83 -9.13
C ASN A 120 4.61 4.87 -9.63
N LEU A 121 5.33 5.32 -10.66
CA LEU A 121 6.51 4.66 -11.23
C LEU A 121 7.62 4.46 -10.18
N LEU A 122 8.17 3.25 -10.11
CA LEU A 122 9.37 2.93 -9.32
C LEU A 122 10.63 3.08 -10.19
N PRO A 123 11.75 3.62 -9.64
CA PRO A 123 12.92 3.98 -10.43
C PRO A 123 13.71 2.79 -11.01
N ASN A 124 13.37 1.56 -10.60
CA ASN A 124 14.10 0.30 -10.84
C ASN A 124 13.75 -0.37 -12.18
N ILE A 125 13.67 0.39 -13.28
CA ILE A 125 13.47 -0.20 -14.62
C ILE A 125 14.63 -1.16 -14.93
N THR A 126 14.32 -2.39 -15.32
CA THR A 126 15.31 -3.38 -15.77
C THR A 126 15.11 -3.67 -17.25
N PHE A 127 16.20 -3.65 -18.01
CA PHE A 127 16.24 -4.08 -19.40
C PHE A 127 17.30 -5.18 -19.52
N GLU A 128 16.92 -6.30 -20.11
CA GLU A 128 17.67 -7.55 -20.07
C GLU A 128 17.76 -8.14 -21.48
N LYS A 129 18.90 -8.73 -21.82
CA LYS A 129 19.08 -9.53 -23.04
C LYS A 129 18.92 -11.01 -22.73
N GLU A 130 18.23 -11.75 -23.60
CA GLU A 130 18.16 -13.21 -23.53
C GLU A 130 19.50 -13.83 -23.96
N THR A 131 20.07 -14.72 -23.14
CA THR A 131 21.33 -15.44 -23.40
C THR A 131 21.17 -16.93 -23.10
N ASN A 132 22.13 -17.75 -23.57
CA ASN A 132 22.09 -19.21 -23.42
C ASN A 132 22.02 -19.69 -21.95
N THR A 133 22.31 -18.80 -20.99
CA THR A 133 22.29 -19.05 -19.54
C THR A 133 21.17 -18.32 -18.81
N GLY A 134 20.29 -17.59 -19.51
CA GLY A 134 19.15 -16.87 -18.93
C GLY A 134 19.01 -15.44 -19.45
N TYR A 135 19.12 -14.47 -18.55
CA TYR A 135 18.90 -13.05 -18.83
C TYR A 135 20.01 -12.19 -18.21
N GLU A 136 20.58 -11.29 -19.00
CA GLU A 136 21.70 -10.41 -18.59
C GLU A 136 21.30 -8.94 -18.70
N LEU A 137 21.59 -8.14 -17.65
CA LEU A 137 21.21 -6.72 -17.61
C LEU A 137 21.98 -5.88 -18.64
N VAL A 138 21.24 -5.04 -19.35
CA VAL A 138 21.74 -4.11 -20.37
C VAL A 138 21.68 -2.69 -19.82
N ASP A 139 22.73 -1.89 -20.04
CA ASP A 139 22.71 -0.48 -19.67
C ASP A 139 21.74 0.28 -20.59
N CYS A 140 20.68 0.82 -19.99
CA CYS A 140 19.53 1.37 -20.71
C CYS A 140 19.28 2.85 -20.42
N LYS A 141 20.30 3.61 -19.97
CA LYS A 141 20.20 5.05 -19.66
C LYS A 141 19.53 5.85 -20.78
N ASP A 142 20.02 5.70 -22.00
CA ASP A 142 19.52 6.40 -23.20
C ASP A 142 18.10 5.95 -23.61
N LEU A 143 17.69 4.75 -23.22
CA LEU A 143 16.38 4.16 -23.52
C LEU A 143 15.33 4.40 -22.43
N LYS A 144 15.75 4.69 -21.20
CA LYS A 144 14.89 4.70 -20.00
C LYS A 144 13.67 5.61 -20.15
N LYS A 145 13.83 6.74 -20.84
CA LYS A 145 12.76 7.67 -21.20
C LYS A 145 11.70 6.96 -22.06
N GLN A 146 12.08 6.48 -23.24
CA GLN A 146 11.21 5.80 -24.21
C GLN A 146 10.49 4.59 -23.58
N PHE A 147 11.22 3.79 -22.80
CA PHE A 147 10.67 2.66 -22.04
C PHE A 147 9.60 3.07 -21.02
N THR A 148 9.79 4.20 -20.32
CA THR A 148 8.79 4.72 -19.39
C THR A 148 7.53 5.20 -20.12
N ILE A 149 7.71 5.93 -21.23
CA ILE A 149 6.61 6.44 -22.06
C ILE A 149 5.74 5.30 -22.58
N LEU A 150 6.38 4.22 -23.05
CA LEU A 150 5.72 3.02 -23.53
C LEU A 150 4.96 2.29 -22.41
N ALA A 151 5.54 2.18 -21.22
CA ALA A 151 4.87 1.56 -20.08
C ALA A 151 3.62 2.36 -19.67
N LEU A 152 3.76 3.66 -19.39
CA LEU A 152 2.66 4.54 -18.98
C LEU A 152 1.49 4.53 -19.98
N ARG A 153 1.79 4.62 -21.28
CA ARG A 153 0.79 4.56 -22.37
C ARG A 153 -0.10 3.30 -22.32
N ASN A 154 0.42 2.18 -21.81
CA ASN A 154 -0.31 0.90 -21.72
C ASN A 154 -0.84 0.62 -20.30
N THR A 155 -0.23 1.16 -19.24
CA THR A 155 -0.69 0.93 -17.85
C THR A 155 -1.77 1.92 -17.40
N GLU A 156 -1.63 3.21 -17.70
CA GLU A 156 -2.54 4.26 -17.19
C GLU A 156 -4.03 4.00 -17.53
N PRO A 157 -4.41 3.66 -18.78
CA PRO A 157 -5.83 3.46 -19.12
C PRO A 157 -6.42 2.20 -18.48
N LEU A 158 -5.61 1.13 -18.41
CA LEU A 158 -5.98 -0.15 -17.82
C LEU A 158 -6.20 -0.04 -16.31
N ILE A 159 -5.20 0.51 -15.59
CA ILE A 159 -5.25 0.63 -14.13
C ILE A 159 -6.35 1.59 -13.71
N LYS A 160 -6.56 2.71 -14.43
CA LYS A 160 -7.68 3.62 -14.18
C LYS A 160 -9.05 2.94 -14.33
N LYS A 161 -9.24 2.09 -15.35
CA LYS A 161 -10.48 1.30 -15.54
C LYS A 161 -10.70 0.29 -14.39
N LEU A 162 -9.64 -0.36 -13.92
CA LEU A 162 -9.69 -1.29 -12.79
C LEU A 162 -9.96 -0.59 -11.45
N ARG A 163 -9.34 0.58 -11.18
CA ARG A 163 -9.59 1.43 -10.00
C ARG A 163 -11.06 1.90 -9.94
N GLN A 164 -11.62 2.27 -11.09
CA GLN A 164 -13.05 2.61 -11.20
C GLN A 164 -13.93 1.39 -10.88
N GLN A 165 -13.66 0.23 -11.50
CA GLN A 165 -14.44 -0.99 -11.27
C GLN A 165 -14.42 -1.47 -9.81
N HIS A 166 -13.27 -1.40 -9.14
CA HIS A 166 -13.15 -1.61 -7.68
C HIS A 166 -14.16 -0.75 -6.93
N THR A 167 -14.12 0.56 -7.16
CA THR A 167 -15.01 1.53 -6.51
C THR A 167 -16.48 1.23 -6.80
N ASP A 168 -16.79 0.91 -8.06
CA ASP A 168 -18.07 0.43 -8.57
C ASP A 168 -18.63 -0.76 -7.76
N THR A 169 -17.85 -1.84 -7.71
CA THR A 169 -18.20 -3.11 -7.07
C THR A 169 -18.39 -2.96 -5.56
N ILE A 170 -17.55 -2.19 -4.86
CA ILE A 170 -17.68 -2.00 -3.41
C ILE A 170 -18.95 -1.23 -3.08
N LYS A 171 -19.23 -0.10 -3.77
CA LYS A 171 -20.49 0.64 -3.58
C LYS A 171 -21.71 -0.26 -3.81
N ALA A 172 -21.67 -1.13 -4.82
CA ALA A 172 -22.74 -2.08 -5.12
C ALA A 172 -22.89 -3.17 -4.03
N LEU A 173 -21.78 -3.72 -3.52
CA LEU A 173 -21.80 -4.74 -2.45
C LEU A 173 -22.25 -4.14 -1.10
N GLU A 174 -21.79 -2.94 -0.75
CA GLU A 174 -22.20 -2.23 0.46
C GLU A 174 -23.70 -1.88 0.40
N ALA A 175 -24.21 -1.40 -0.74
CA ALA A 175 -25.64 -1.18 -0.95
C ALA A 175 -26.47 -2.47 -0.82
N ARG A 176 -26.03 -3.58 -1.45
CA ARG A 176 -26.68 -4.89 -1.33
C ARG A 176 -26.66 -5.43 0.11
N TYR A 177 -25.55 -5.27 0.82
CA TYR A 177 -25.45 -5.67 2.23
C TYR A 177 -26.39 -4.85 3.12
N ASN A 178 -26.50 -3.54 2.89
CA ASN A 178 -27.38 -2.67 3.65
C ASN A 178 -28.86 -3.02 3.43
N ASP A 179 -29.28 -3.33 2.20
CA ASP A 179 -30.61 -3.90 1.93
C ASP A 179 -30.80 -5.24 2.66
N CYS A 180 -29.83 -6.17 2.60
CA CYS A 180 -29.91 -7.44 3.32
C CYS A 180 -30.09 -7.25 4.84
N ASP A 181 -29.36 -6.34 5.49
CA ASP A 181 -29.57 -6.03 6.91
C ASP A 181 -30.93 -5.35 7.14
N GLU A 182 -31.40 -4.44 6.28
CA GLU A 182 -32.77 -3.90 6.34
C GLU A 182 -33.85 -4.97 6.22
N ARG A 183 -33.71 -5.94 5.32
CA ARG A 183 -34.61 -7.09 5.17
C ARG A 183 -34.55 -7.98 6.41
N LEU A 184 -33.36 -8.26 6.95
CA LEU A 184 -33.23 -8.96 8.24
C LEU A 184 -33.93 -8.18 9.39
N ALA A 185 -33.95 -6.85 9.38
CA ALA A 185 -34.65 -6.06 10.41
C ALA A 185 -36.14 -6.41 10.48
N LYS A 186 -36.74 -6.67 9.31
CA LYS A 186 -38.16 -6.87 9.08
C LYS A 186 -38.57 -8.34 9.27
N HIS A 187 -37.68 -9.28 8.92
CA HIS A 187 -37.94 -10.73 8.92
C HIS A 187 -37.32 -11.52 10.09
N PHE A 188 -36.40 -10.94 10.89
CA PHE A 188 -35.78 -11.64 12.04
C PHE A 188 -36.70 -11.68 13.28
N ASP A 189 -37.84 -12.36 13.14
CA ASP A 189 -38.82 -12.62 14.21
C ASP A 189 -38.98 -14.14 14.41
N PRO A 190 -38.48 -14.73 15.52
CA PRO A 190 -38.51 -16.17 15.76
C PRO A 190 -39.92 -16.71 16.08
N ARG A 191 -40.96 -15.87 16.00
CA ARG A 191 -42.37 -16.23 16.24
C ARG A 191 -43.24 -16.24 14.98
N LYS A 192 -42.67 -15.92 13.81
CA LYS A 192 -43.38 -15.87 12.52
C LYS A 192 -42.95 -16.98 11.58
N GLU A 193 -43.85 -17.37 10.69
CA GLU A 193 -43.59 -18.28 9.57
C GLU A 193 -42.70 -17.59 8.52
N GLY A 194 -41.40 -17.53 8.82
CA GLY A 194 -40.41 -16.85 7.99
C GLY A 194 -38.98 -17.40 8.09
N ALA A 195 -38.74 -18.47 8.86
CA ALA A 195 -37.40 -19.01 9.11
C ALA A 195 -36.60 -19.28 7.81
N ALA A 196 -37.23 -19.88 6.81
CA ALA A 196 -36.62 -20.14 5.50
C ALA A 196 -36.26 -18.85 4.72
N GLN A 197 -37.11 -17.81 4.76
CA GLN A 197 -36.81 -16.51 4.16
C GLN A 197 -35.63 -15.84 4.88
N THR A 198 -35.67 -15.82 6.21
CA THR A 198 -34.62 -15.25 7.07
C THR A 198 -33.28 -15.99 6.88
N LEU A 199 -33.30 -17.31 6.74
CA LEU A 199 -32.13 -18.12 6.40
C LEU A 199 -31.59 -17.74 5.00
N GLN A 200 -32.47 -17.53 4.01
CA GLN A 200 -32.05 -17.15 2.66
C GLN A 200 -31.42 -15.75 2.62
N ILE A 201 -32.02 -14.75 3.28
CA ILE A 201 -31.42 -13.40 3.42
C ILE A 201 -30.09 -13.48 4.19
N THR A 202 -29.99 -14.33 5.21
CA THR A 202 -28.74 -14.52 5.97
C THR A 202 -27.63 -15.16 5.13
N LYS A 203 -27.95 -16.12 4.25
CA LYS A 203 -26.98 -16.66 3.28
C LYS A 203 -26.49 -15.57 2.33
N GLU A 204 -27.41 -14.81 1.73
CA GLU A 204 -27.06 -13.72 0.81
C GLU A 204 -26.15 -12.68 1.50
N ALA A 205 -26.45 -12.30 2.75
CA ALA A 205 -25.57 -11.44 3.55
C ALA A 205 -24.18 -12.04 3.78
N CYS A 206 -24.08 -13.34 4.09
CA CYS A 206 -22.80 -14.04 4.22
C CYS A 206 -21.99 -14.00 2.92
N ASP A 207 -22.63 -14.24 1.77
CA ASP A 207 -21.96 -14.32 0.48
C ASP A 207 -21.47 -12.93 0.02
N ILE A 208 -22.32 -11.90 0.15
CA ILE A 208 -21.92 -10.49 -0.07
C ILE A 208 -20.74 -10.10 0.85
N LEU A 209 -20.74 -10.52 2.12
CA LEU A 209 -19.63 -10.22 3.03
C LEU A 209 -18.35 -10.98 2.68
N ARG A 210 -18.43 -12.20 2.15
CA ARG A 210 -17.25 -12.95 1.64
C ARG A 210 -16.65 -12.29 0.41
N GLU A 211 -17.48 -11.66 -0.43
CA GLU A 211 -17.02 -10.78 -1.52
C GLU A 211 -16.42 -9.47 -0.95
N LEU A 212 -17.05 -8.83 0.03
CA LEU A 212 -16.68 -7.48 0.50
C LEU A 212 -15.46 -7.43 1.44
N ILE A 213 -15.30 -8.38 2.36
CA ILE A 213 -14.19 -8.45 3.34
C ILE A 213 -12.80 -8.28 2.72
N PRO A 214 -12.44 -9.00 1.65
CA PRO A 214 -11.14 -8.81 0.99
C PRO A 214 -11.02 -7.46 0.26
N LEU A 215 -12.12 -6.85 -0.20
CA LEU A 215 -12.10 -5.62 -1.01
C LEU A 215 -11.97 -4.34 -0.16
N VAL A 216 -12.46 -4.32 1.08
CA VAL A 216 -12.38 -3.16 2.02
C VAL A 216 -11.56 -3.51 3.26
N ARG A 217 -10.65 -2.62 3.68
CA ARG A 217 -9.88 -2.76 4.94
C ARG A 217 -10.72 -2.49 6.21
N SER A 218 -11.79 -3.26 6.42
CA SER A 218 -12.70 -3.12 7.57
C SER A 218 -12.44 -4.22 8.61
N SER A 219 -12.13 -3.83 9.85
CA SER A 219 -12.09 -4.79 10.98
C SER A 219 -13.48 -5.31 11.36
N ASN A 220 -14.55 -4.71 10.84
CA ASN A 220 -15.94 -4.98 11.24
C ASN A 220 -16.58 -6.08 10.38
N TYR A 221 -16.41 -6.07 9.05
CA TYR A 221 -17.05 -7.05 8.15
C TYR A 221 -16.75 -8.53 8.50
N PRO A 222 -15.53 -8.94 8.92
CA PRO A 222 -15.29 -10.32 9.38
C PRO A 222 -16.04 -10.70 10.66
N LYS A 223 -16.23 -9.74 11.58
CA LYS A 223 -17.01 -9.94 12.82
C LYS A 223 -18.50 -10.09 12.52
N ILE A 224 -18.99 -9.35 11.52
CA ILE A 224 -20.37 -9.40 11.02
C ILE A 224 -20.62 -10.72 10.28
N LEU A 225 -19.74 -11.14 9.35
CA LEU A 225 -19.85 -12.42 8.63
C LEU A 225 -20.02 -13.59 9.60
N ARG A 226 -19.10 -13.73 10.57
CA ARG A 226 -19.18 -14.82 11.56
C ARG A 226 -20.51 -14.84 12.30
N PHE A 227 -21.12 -13.69 12.58
CA PHE A 227 -22.43 -13.65 13.21
C PHE A 227 -23.54 -14.19 12.29
N HIS A 228 -23.58 -13.78 11.03
CA HIS A 228 -24.54 -14.32 10.06
C HIS A 228 -24.32 -15.83 9.83
N GLU A 229 -23.08 -16.32 9.87
CA GLU A 229 -22.79 -17.76 9.80
C GLU A 229 -23.34 -18.54 11.01
N ILE A 230 -23.21 -18.01 12.22
CA ILE A 230 -23.82 -18.57 13.44
C ILE A 230 -25.36 -18.56 13.33
N VAL A 231 -25.94 -17.43 12.94
CA VAL A 231 -27.39 -17.27 12.73
C VAL A 231 -27.92 -18.27 11.70
N ALA A 232 -27.25 -18.40 10.55
CA ALA A 232 -27.61 -19.36 9.51
C ALA A 232 -27.45 -20.81 10.00
N ARG A 233 -26.55 -21.10 10.94
CA ARG A 233 -26.42 -22.43 11.56
C ARG A 233 -27.63 -22.72 12.45
N SER A 234 -27.95 -21.84 13.40
CA SER A 234 -29.08 -22.02 14.33
C SER A 234 -30.45 -22.07 13.62
N LEU A 235 -30.61 -21.36 12.50
CA LEU A 235 -31.80 -21.48 11.64
C LEU A 235 -31.91 -22.87 10.99
N ARG A 236 -30.83 -23.38 10.39
CA ARG A 236 -30.80 -24.74 9.80
C ARG A 236 -31.04 -25.83 10.84
N GLU A 237 -30.51 -25.68 12.05
CA GLU A 237 -30.76 -26.61 13.15
C GLU A 237 -32.25 -26.64 13.53
N ARG A 238 -32.91 -25.48 13.58
CA ARG A 238 -34.34 -25.36 13.86
C ARG A 238 -35.21 -25.94 12.73
N ASP A 239 -34.87 -25.67 11.47
CA ASP A 239 -35.57 -26.21 10.30
C ASP A 239 -35.47 -27.76 10.27
N CYS A 240 -34.28 -28.33 10.52
CA CYS A 240 -34.09 -29.78 10.60
C CYS A 240 -34.89 -30.43 11.74
N ILE A 241 -34.97 -29.78 12.91
CA ILE A 241 -35.79 -30.26 14.04
C ILE A 241 -37.27 -30.22 13.70
N GLN A 242 -37.75 -29.18 13.02
CA GLN A 242 -39.15 -29.06 12.60
C GLN A 242 -39.51 -30.15 11.58
N VAL A 243 -38.71 -30.34 10.52
CA VAL A 243 -38.93 -31.41 9.53
C VAL A 243 -38.92 -32.80 10.16
N ALA A 244 -38.05 -33.05 11.15
CA ALA A 244 -38.04 -34.32 11.89
C ALA A 244 -39.30 -34.51 12.77
N ALA A 245 -39.81 -33.44 13.39
CA ALA A 245 -41.04 -33.46 14.16
C ALA A 245 -42.28 -33.67 13.27
N ASP A 246 -42.34 -33.00 12.12
CA ASP A 246 -43.41 -33.11 11.14
C ASP A 246 -43.45 -34.51 10.54
N ALA A 247 -42.31 -35.07 10.13
CA ALA A 247 -42.21 -36.46 9.67
C ALA A 247 -42.62 -37.46 10.75
N SER A 248 -42.22 -37.22 12.01
CA SER A 248 -42.66 -38.04 13.15
C SER A 248 -44.17 -37.96 13.38
N SER A 249 -44.80 -36.79 13.15
CA SER A 249 -46.25 -36.62 13.25
C SER A 249 -47.00 -37.34 12.10
N GLN A 250 -46.46 -37.31 10.88
CA GLN A 250 -47.02 -38.02 9.73
C GLN A 250 -46.95 -39.54 9.92
N ILE A 251 -45.83 -40.06 10.44
CA ILE A 251 -45.70 -41.47 10.82
C ILE A 251 -46.74 -41.85 11.90
N LYS A 252 -46.95 -40.99 12.89
CA LYS A 252 -47.94 -41.23 13.96
C LYS A 252 -49.38 -41.24 13.45
N ASN A 253 -49.70 -40.36 12.50
CA ASN A 253 -51.01 -40.32 11.85
C ASN A 253 -51.22 -41.54 10.95
N LEU A 254 -50.21 -41.96 10.18
CA LEU A 254 -50.22 -43.19 9.39
C LEU A 254 -50.44 -44.43 10.26
N SER A 255 -49.78 -44.52 11.43
CA SER A 255 -50.01 -45.64 12.36
C SER A 255 -51.42 -45.65 12.96
N ASN A 256 -52.06 -44.49 13.11
CA ASN A 256 -53.44 -44.42 13.60
C ASN A 256 -54.46 -44.81 12.52
N THR A 257 -54.22 -44.47 11.26
CA THR A 257 -55.10 -44.87 10.13
C THR A 257 -55.04 -46.37 9.77
N LEU A 258 -54.08 -47.11 10.30
CA LEU A 258 -53.83 -48.52 9.96
C LEU A 258 -54.52 -49.54 10.90
N PHE A 259 -55.25 -49.09 11.93
CA PHE A 259 -55.87 -49.98 12.94
C PHE A 259 -57.39 -50.21 12.79
N ASP A 260 -58.14 -49.34 12.10
CA ASP A 260 -59.61 -49.45 12.01
C ASP A 260 -60.14 -50.19 10.76
N THR A 261 -59.28 -50.57 9.81
CA THR A 261 -59.67 -51.39 8.65
C THR A 261 -58.69 -52.52 8.37
N HIS A 262 -59.00 -53.73 8.86
CA HIS A 262 -59.28 -54.88 7.97
C HIS A 262 -59.81 -56.09 8.74
N LYS A 263 -61.14 -56.30 8.68
CA LYS A 263 -61.79 -57.54 9.12
C LYS A 263 -62.01 -58.49 7.93
N GLY A 264 -60.99 -59.29 7.63
CA GLY A 264 -61.14 -60.55 6.89
C GLY A 264 -60.67 -60.61 5.42
N ILE A 265 -60.86 -61.81 4.87
CA ILE A 265 -60.59 -62.32 3.51
C ILE A 265 -59.15 -62.79 3.22
N SER A 266 -59.10 -64.12 3.09
CA SER A 266 -58.00 -65.05 2.83
C SER A 266 -57.52 -65.08 1.36
N SER A 267 -56.50 -65.93 1.12
CA SER A 267 -55.96 -66.43 -0.16
C SER A 267 -55.01 -65.50 -0.94
N ARG A 268 -53.86 -65.89 -1.54
CA ARG A 268 -53.11 -67.15 -1.83
C ARG A 268 -53.00 -67.45 -3.34
N VAL A 269 -51.94 -66.92 -3.98
CA VAL A 269 -51.33 -67.44 -5.23
C VAL A 269 -49.79 -67.40 -5.10
N LYS A 270 -49.07 -68.22 -5.87
CA LYS A 270 -47.60 -68.34 -5.93
C LYS A 270 -47.08 -67.99 -7.36
N VAL A 271 -45.75 -67.92 -7.54
CA VAL A 271 -44.93 -68.61 -8.59
C VAL A 271 -43.85 -67.71 -9.25
N ALA A 272 -42.57 -68.12 -9.09
CA ALA A 272 -41.39 -67.95 -9.97
C ALA A 272 -40.85 -66.52 -10.32
N GLN A 273 -39.60 -66.31 -10.78
CA GLN A 273 -38.45 -67.23 -11.02
C GLN A 273 -37.05 -66.54 -10.89
N LYS A 274 -35.98 -67.34 -10.77
CA LYS A 274 -34.52 -67.03 -10.93
C LYS A 274 -34.05 -67.39 -12.38
N PRO A 275 -32.77 -67.34 -12.86
CA PRO A 275 -31.41 -67.29 -12.23
C PRO A 275 -30.73 -65.90 -12.44
N SER A 276 -29.40 -65.62 -12.46
CA SER A 276 -28.07 -66.32 -12.39
C SER A 276 -27.13 -65.57 -11.38
N LEU A 277 -25.80 -65.72 -11.18
CA LEU A 277 -24.63 -66.46 -11.72
C LEU A 277 -23.89 -65.85 -12.95
N SER A 278 -22.55 -65.78 -13.03
CA SER A 278 -21.42 -66.49 -12.36
C SER A 278 -20.16 -65.58 -12.05
N VAL A 279 -19.29 -65.83 -11.04
CA VAL A 279 -17.97 -66.58 -10.99
C VAL A 279 -16.91 -66.05 -12.00
N GLU A 280 -15.60 -65.83 -11.76
CA GLU A 280 -14.55 -66.25 -10.77
C GLU A 280 -14.03 -65.10 -9.83
N GLU A 281 -13.12 -65.18 -8.83
CA GLU A 281 -12.29 -66.22 -8.12
C GLU A 281 -10.72 -66.16 -8.28
N LYS A 282 -9.94 -66.67 -7.28
CA LYS A 282 -8.43 -66.86 -7.15
C LYS A 282 -7.50 -65.63 -6.94
N GLU A 283 -6.31 -65.68 -6.28
CA GLU A 283 -5.68 -66.57 -5.24
C GLU A 283 -4.44 -65.86 -4.61
N ASP A 284 -4.07 -66.16 -3.35
CA ASP A 284 -2.81 -65.72 -2.69
C ASP A 284 -1.60 -66.62 -3.07
N PRO A 285 -0.34 -66.19 -2.82
CA PRO A 285 0.34 -66.67 -1.60
C PRO A 285 1.32 -65.66 -0.94
N ALA A 286 1.65 -65.91 0.34
CA ALA A 286 2.67 -65.19 1.10
C ALA A 286 3.95 -66.02 1.32
N VAL A 287 5.11 -65.36 1.46
CA VAL A 287 6.37 -65.94 1.97
C VAL A 287 7.06 -64.94 2.92
N ASP A 288 7.71 -65.46 3.96
CA ASP A 288 8.37 -64.75 5.07
C ASP A 288 9.88 -64.47 4.79
N ILE A 289 10.55 -63.70 5.65
CA ILE A 289 11.95 -63.88 6.16
C ILE A 289 12.47 -62.63 6.92
N THR A 290 12.43 -62.73 8.25
CA THR A 290 13.55 -62.51 9.20
C THR A 290 14.38 -61.21 9.23
N LEU A 291 14.01 -60.32 10.17
CA LEU A 291 14.79 -59.89 11.36
C LEU A 291 16.31 -59.55 11.30
N SER A 292 16.69 -58.41 11.89
CA SER A 292 17.90 -58.24 12.73
C SER A 292 17.76 -57.01 13.66
N GLN A 293 18.52 -56.97 14.77
CA GLN A 293 18.25 -56.09 15.94
C GLN A 293 19.50 -55.40 16.54
N SER A 294 19.28 -54.26 17.20
CA SER A 294 19.90 -53.84 18.49
C SER A 294 19.22 -52.52 18.94
N ALA A 295 18.70 -52.30 20.16
CA ALA A 295 19.13 -52.64 21.55
C ALA A 295 20.34 -51.79 21.99
N THR A 296 20.39 -51.15 23.17
CA THR A 296 19.82 -51.48 24.51
C THR A 296 19.12 -50.25 25.18
N ALA A 297 18.02 -50.37 25.95
CA ALA A 297 17.80 -50.88 27.34
C ALA A 297 18.17 -49.86 28.47
N ALA A 298 17.60 -49.87 29.69
CA ALA A 298 16.76 -50.88 30.36
C ALA A 298 15.87 -50.31 31.50
N THR A 299 14.88 -51.11 31.98
CA THR A 299 14.22 -51.08 33.34
C THR A 299 13.41 -49.82 33.74
N ALA A 300 12.40 -49.82 34.63
CA ALA A 300 11.66 -50.81 35.46
C ALA A 300 10.40 -50.11 36.05
N ASP A 301 9.32 -50.72 36.57
CA ASP A 301 8.75 -52.09 36.53
C ASP A 301 7.23 -52.01 36.93
N VAL A 302 6.50 -53.14 36.99
CA VAL A 302 5.03 -53.22 37.21
C VAL A 302 4.62 -53.30 38.69
N THR A 303 3.66 -52.46 39.15
CA THR A 303 2.63 -52.86 40.15
C THR A 303 1.49 -51.84 40.35
N ALA A 304 0.40 -52.31 40.98
CA ALA A 304 -0.68 -51.56 41.65
C ALA A 304 -1.66 -50.69 40.82
N LEU A 305 -2.89 -51.19 40.66
CA LEU A 305 -4.08 -50.34 40.44
C LEU A 305 -4.51 -49.63 41.74
N PRO A 306 -4.78 -48.32 41.69
CA PRO A 306 -5.74 -47.66 42.59
C PRO A 306 -7.08 -47.37 41.87
N LYS A 307 -8.20 -47.61 42.55
CA LYS A 307 -9.56 -47.43 42.00
C LYS A 307 -9.91 -45.95 41.84
N ILE A 308 -9.74 -45.37 40.65
CA ILE A 308 -10.26 -44.03 40.35
C ILE A 308 -11.78 -44.11 40.22
N LYS A 309 -12.49 -43.45 41.15
CA LYS A 309 -13.96 -43.34 41.13
C LYS A 309 -14.40 -42.47 39.95
N THR A 310 -15.38 -42.95 39.19
CA THR A 310 -16.00 -42.24 38.06
C THR A 310 -16.91 -41.10 38.54
N ASN A 311 -16.31 -39.98 38.93
CA ASN A 311 -17.05 -38.74 39.22
C ASN A 311 -17.53 -38.06 37.92
N THR A 312 -18.59 -38.62 37.33
CA THR A 312 -19.32 -38.07 36.18
C THR A 312 -20.15 -36.84 36.58
N THR A 313 -19.49 -35.72 36.87
CA THR A 313 -20.15 -34.44 37.11
C THR A 313 -20.73 -33.85 35.83
N LYS A 314 -21.96 -34.28 35.49
CA LYS A 314 -22.84 -33.57 34.55
C LYS A 314 -23.07 -32.14 35.06
N LYS A 315 -22.23 -31.18 34.66
CA LYS A 315 -22.56 -29.75 34.76
C LYS A 315 -23.84 -29.52 33.95
N SER A 316 -24.88 -29.02 34.60
CA SER A 316 -26.19 -28.86 33.97
C SER A 316 -26.20 -27.65 33.01
N ASN A 317 -26.74 -27.85 31.80
CA ASN A 317 -26.89 -26.79 30.81
C ASN A 317 -27.65 -25.57 31.34
N THR A 318 -28.56 -25.76 32.31
CA THR A 318 -29.32 -24.69 32.97
C THR A 318 -28.43 -23.62 33.61
N GLY A 319 -27.28 -24.00 34.18
CA GLY A 319 -26.36 -23.03 34.79
C GLY A 319 -25.70 -22.09 33.77
N VAL A 320 -25.47 -22.57 32.54
CA VAL A 320 -24.81 -21.79 31.48
C VAL A 320 -25.83 -20.91 30.73
N VAL A 321 -27.05 -21.42 30.50
CA VAL A 321 -28.16 -20.63 29.94
C VAL A 321 -28.52 -19.45 30.85
N HIS A 322 -28.59 -19.65 32.18
CA HIS A 322 -28.84 -18.56 33.12
C HIS A 322 -27.71 -17.51 33.14
N ALA A 323 -26.45 -17.94 32.92
CA ALA A 323 -25.32 -17.00 32.81
C ALA A 323 -25.42 -16.13 31.54
N LEU A 324 -25.78 -16.73 30.40
CA LEU A 324 -26.04 -16.01 29.14
C LEU A 324 -27.19 -15.00 29.29
N GLU A 325 -28.32 -15.40 29.87
CA GLU A 325 -29.48 -14.51 30.07
C GLU A 325 -29.14 -13.32 30.99
N LEU A 326 -28.30 -13.54 32.01
CA LEU A 326 -27.79 -12.48 32.89
C LEU A 326 -26.83 -11.53 32.14
N GLU A 327 -25.93 -12.06 31.31
CA GLU A 327 -25.04 -11.29 30.44
C GLU A 327 -25.81 -10.44 29.43
N LEU A 328 -26.88 -10.97 28.81
CA LEU A 328 -27.73 -10.25 27.86
C LEU A 328 -28.56 -9.14 28.52
N LYS A 329 -29.14 -9.39 29.72
CA LYS A 329 -29.81 -8.35 30.52
C LYS A 329 -28.82 -7.26 30.94
N LYS A 330 -27.62 -7.63 31.39
CA LYS A 330 -26.54 -6.70 31.70
C LYS A 330 -26.16 -5.86 30.49
N LEU A 331 -25.91 -6.47 29.33
CA LEU A 331 -25.52 -5.76 28.10
C LEU A 331 -26.65 -4.85 27.60
N SER A 332 -27.91 -5.27 27.67
CA SER A 332 -29.09 -4.44 27.36
C SER A 332 -29.16 -3.18 28.24
N SER A 333 -28.93 -3.32 29.55
CA SER A 333 -28.89 -2.17 30.46
C SER A 333 -27.65 -1.28 30.28
N GLN A 334 -26.50 -1.85 29.88
CA GLN A 334 -25.31 -1.08 29.50
C GLN A 334 -25.57 -0.27 28.23
N PHE A 335 -26.23 -0.86 27.22
CA PHE A 335 -26.63 -0.16 26.00
C PHE A 335 -27.63 0.97 26.29
N ALA A 336 -28.71 0.70 27.03
CA ALA A 336 -29.70 1.72 27.36
C ALA A 336 -29.11 2.92 28.13
N LYS A 337 -28.16 2.68 29.04
CA LYS A 337 -27.40 3.75 29.71
C LYS A 337 -26.52 4.52 28.74
N LEU A 338 -25.86 3.84 27.79
CA LEU A 338 -25.00 4.47 26.79
C LEU A 338 -25.80 5.38 25.83
N THR A 339 -27.01 4.99 25.44
CA THR A 339 -27.90 5.81 24.60
C THR A 339 -28.29 7.14 25.27
N ALA A 340 -28.28 7.20 26.60
CA ALA A 340 -28.57 8.40 27.40
C ALA A 340 -27.31 9.14 27.90
N ALA A 341 -26.10 8.60 27.64
CA ALA A 341 -24.83 9.17 28.08
C ALA A 341 -24.37 10.35 27.18
N PRO A 342 -23.50 11.25 27.65
CA PRO A 342 -22.89 12.27 26.80
C PRO A 342 -22.05 11.67 25.67
N LYS A 343 -21.89 12.42 24.57
CA LYS A 343 -21.21 11.99 23.32
C LYS A 343 -19.80 11.43 23.53
N GLU A 344 -19.07 11.96 24.50
CA GLU A 344 -17.71 11.55 24.87
C GLU A 344 -17.72 10.15 25.50
N GLU A 345 -18.62 9.91 26.46
CA GLU A 345 -18.83 8.59 27.07
C GLU A 345 -19.34 7.57 26.06
N GLN A 346 -20.17 8.00 25.10
CA GLN A 346 -20.57 7.19 23.94
C GLN A 346 -19.33 6.74 23.15
N ALA A 347 -18.51 7.69 22.67
CA ALA A 347 -17.32 7.40 21.86
C ALA A 347 -16.37 6.39 22.52
N MET A 348 -16.08 6.56 23.82
CA MET A 348 -15.18 5.68 24.58
C MET A 348 -15.70 4.25 24.77
N LYS A 349 -17.02 4.03 24.77
CA LYS A 349 -17.63 2.76 25.21
C LYS A 349 -18.33 1.97 24.10
N ILE A 350 -18.64 2.56 22.94
CA ILE A 350 -19.26 1.84 21.81
C ILE A 350 -18.45 0.61 21.40
N GLU A 351 -17.14 0.73 21.16
CA GLU A 351 -16.30 -0.42 20.79
C GLU A 351 -16.17 -1.46 21.91
N GLN A 352 -16.22 -1.03 23.18
CA GLN A 352 -16.21 -1.94 24.34
C GLN A 352 -17.50 -2.77 24.41
N LEU A 353 -18.66 -2.17 24.08
CA LEU A 353 -19.93 -2.89 23.99
C LEU A 353 -19.99 -3.76 22.72
N LEU A 354 -19.54 -3.27 21.56
CA LEU A 354 -19.49 -4.05 20.32
C LEU A 354 -18.61 -5.29 20.48
N SER A 355 -17.35 -5.13 20.92
CA SER A 355 -16.44 -6.25 21.21
C SER A 355 -17.04 -7.25 22.21
N LYS A 356 -17.73 -6.77 23.25
CA LYS A 356 -18.48 -7.65 24.17
C LYS A 356 -19.63 -8.40 23.49
N THR A 357 -20.41 -7.77 22.60
CA THR A 357 -21.44 -8.53 21.85
C THR A 357 -20.81 -9.62 20.98
N TYR A 358 -19.63 -9.39 20.39
CA TYR A 358 -18.93 -10.40 19.59
C TYR A 358 -18.35 -11.52 20.48
N SER A 359 -17.82 -11.21 21.67
CA SER A 359 -17.33 -12.22 22.60
C SER A 359 -18.45 -13.11 23.17
N ILE A 360 -19.66 -12.58 23.37
CA ILE A 360 -20.82 -13.41 23.75
C ILE A 360 -21.18 -14.39 22.61
N SER A 361 -21.21 -13.94 21.34
CA SER A 361 -21.42 -14.86 20.21
C SER A 361 -20.31 -15.92 20.08
N LEU A 362 -19.08 -15.60 20.49
CA LEU A 362 -17.94 -16.53 20.49
C LEU A 362 -18.04 -17.59 21.61
N ILE A 363 -18.29 -17.14 22.85
CA ILE A 363 -18.25 -17.98 24.05
C ILE A 363 -19.45 -18.94 24.09
N TYR A 364 -20.61 -18.51 23.60
CA TYR A 364 -21.86 -19.27 23.65
C TYR A 364 -22.27 -19.84 22.27
N GLU A 365 -21.33 -19.97 21.32
CA GLU A 365 -21.60 -20.29 19.90
C GLU A 365 -22.45 -21.55 19.67
N HIS A 366 -22.37 -22.55 20.56
CA HIS A 366 -23.13 -23.82 20.48
C HIS A 366 -24.32 -23.90 21.47
N GLN A 367 -24.67 -22.79 22.13
CA GLN A 367 -25.61 -22.77 23.27
C GLN A 367 -26.63 -21.61 23.19
N ILE A 368 -26.36 -20.62 22.34
CA ILE A 368 -27.18 -19.44 22.12
C ILE A 368 -28.44 -19.77 21.30
N LYS A 369 -29.61 -19.29 21.74
CA LYS A 369 -30.88 -19.55 21.03
C LYS A 369 -31.15 -18.49 19.97
N LEU A 370 -32.12 -18.76 19.09
CA LEU A 370 -32.51 -17.81 18.05
C LEU A 370 -33.07 -16.49 18.63
N GLU A 371 -33.75 -16.59 19.78
CA GLU A 371 -34.29 -15.46 20.55
C GLU A 371 -33.18 -14.62 21.23
N ASP A 372 -32.05 -15.26 21.59
CA ASP A 372 -30.87 -14.59 22.13
C ASP A 372 -30.07 -13.89 21.01
N LEU A 373 -29.96 -14.55 19.85
CA LEU A 373 -29.36 -13.98 18.64
C LEU A 373 -30.15 -12.75 18.15
N GLN A 374 -31.48 -12.77 18.22
CA GLN A 374 -32.34 -11.61 17.91
C GLN A 374 -32.03 -10.42 18.83
N GLN A 375 -31.87 -10.66 20.14
CA GLN A 375 -31.51 -9.61 21.10
C GLN A 375 -30.12 -9.04 20.81
N LEU A 376 -29.12 -9.89 20.53
CA LEU A 376 -27.78 -9.44 20.14
C LEU A 376 -27.79 -8.63 18.83
N GLN A 377 -28.53 -9.06 17.80
CA GLN A 377 -28.63 -8.30 16.55
C GLN A 377 -29.29 -6.93 16.79
N LYS A 378 -30.38 -6.87 17.57
CA LYS A 378 -31.05 -5.60 17.90
C LYS A 378 -30.11 -4.64 18.63
N ILE A 379 -29.33 -5.12 19.59
CA ILE A 379 -28.38 -4.27 20.33
C ILE A 379 -27.20 -3.85 19.45
N ARG A 380 -26.63 -4.75 18.63
CA ARG A 380 -25.56 -4.40 17.69
C ARG A 380 -26.01 -3.35 16.67
N ARG A 381 -27.23 -3.45 16.15
CA ARG A 381 -27.77 -2.45 15.23
C ARG A 381 -28.04 -1.13 15.95
N GLY A 382 -28.53 -1.15 17.18
CA GLY A 382 -28.60 0.04 18.03
C GLY A 382 -27.23 0.72 18.23
N LEU A 383 -26.18 -0.06 18.52
CA LEU A 383 -24.80 0.43 18.64
C LEU A 383 -24.25 0.95 17.31
N HIS A 384 -24.54 0.27 16.19
CA HIS A 384 -24.08 0.68 14.86
C HIS A 384 -24.79 1.96 14.38
N THR A 385 -26.11 2.09 14.55
CA THR A 385 -26.83 3.34 14.26
C THR A 385 -26.32 4.48 15.13
N LEU A 386 -26.08 4.24 16.42
CA LEU A 386 -25.54 5.26 17.34
C LEU A 386 -24.13 5.69 16.94
N GLY A 387 -23.22 4.76 16.64
CA GLY A 387 -21.87 5.07 16.18
C GLY A 387 -21.82 5.75 14.80
N ALA A 388 -22.68 5.33 13.87
CA ALA A 388 -22.79 5.94 12.53
C ALA A 388 -23.34 7.38 12.56
N ASN A 389 -24.15 7.73 13.58
CA ASN A 389 -24.61 9.10 13.82
C ASN A 389 -23.57 9.91 14.63
N LEU A 390 -22.84 9.26 15.54
CA LEU A 390 -21.84 9.90 16.39
C LEU A 390 -20.57 10.28 15.61
N LEU A 391 -20.07 9.41 14.72
CA LEU A 391 -18.85 9.67 13.94
C LEU A 391 -18.91 11.01 13.16
N PRO A 392 -19.88 11.28 12.26
CA PRO A 392 -19.98 12.58 11.59
C PRO A 392 -20.13 13.74 12.58
N THR A 393 -20.82 13.53 13.70
CA THR A 393 -20.94 14.55 14.75
C THR A 393 -19.57 14.94 15.32
N LEU A 394 -18.75 13.96 15.71
CA LEU A 394 -17.40 14.18 16.26
C LEU A 394 -16.47 14.83 15.23
N LEU A 395 -16.53 14.40 13.97
CA LEU A 395 -15.73 14.95 12.87
C LEU A 395 -16.03 16.44 12.63
N PHE A 396 -17.31 16.82 12.61
CA PHE A 396 -17.71 18.22 12.41
C PHE A 396 -17.51 19.09 13.66
N THR A 397 -17.42 18.50 14.86
CA THR A 397 -16.98 19.20 16.09
C THR A 397 -15.46 19.14 16.33
N LYS A 398 -14.66 18.72 15.34
CA LYS A 398 -13.19 18.57 15.42
C LYS A 398 -12.68 17.65 16.54
N GLN A 399 -13.50 16.75 17.07
CA GLN A 399 -13.15 15.81 18.13
C GLN A 399 -12.46 14.55 17.56
N PHE A 400 -11.36 14.74 16.83
CA PHE A 400 -10.67 13.68 16.08
C PHE A 400 -10.10 12.57 16.96
N GLU A 401 -9.62 12.89 18.18
CA GLU A 401 -9.16 11.88 19.14
C GLU A 401 -10.28 10.89 19.50
N LEU A 402 -11.48 11.39 19.76
CA LEU A 402 -12.66 10.56 20.07
C LEU A 402 -13.17 9.81 18.82
N ALA A 403 -13.07 10.41 17.64
CA ALA A 403 -13.40 9.75 16.38
C ALA A 403 -12.42 8.59 16.05
N SER A 404 -11.15 8.70 16.47
CA SER A 404 -10.14 7.65 16.25
C SER A 404 -10.49 6.35 16.99
N LEU A 405 -11.21 6.45 18.12
CA LEU A 405 -11.65 5.29 18.91
C LEU A 405 -12.72 4.46 18.18
N LEU A 406 -13.49 5.05 17.26
CA LEU A 406 -14.62 4.42 16.56
C LEU A 406 -14.19 3.50 15.39
N THR A 407 -13.22 2.62 15.66
CA THR A 407 -12.54 1.77 14.66
C THR A 407 -13.45 0.82 13.87
N SER A 408 -14.63 0.45 14.38
CA SER A 408 -15.61 -0.34 13.62
C SER A 408 -16.37 0.50 12.58
N PHE A 409 -16.27 1.84 12.64
CA PHE A 409 -17.01 2.80 11.82
C PHE A 409 -16.17 3.50 10.76
N HIS A 410 -14.84 3.35 10.78
CA HIS A 410 -13.93 4.02 9.84
C HIS A 410 -14.18 3.65 8.37
N HIS A 411 -14.85 2.53 8.08
CA HIS A 411 -15.31 2.19 6.72
C HIS A 411 -16.25 3.26 6.12
N LEU A 412 -17.05 3.95 6.95
CA LEU A 412 -17.95 5.02 6.51
C LEU A 412 -17.19 6.26 5.97
N LEU A 413 -15.92 6.44 6.33
CA LEU A 413 -15.09 7.55 5.86
C LEU A 413 -14.81 7.49 4.36
N ARG A 414 -15.04 6.33 3.72
CA ARG A 414 -14.89 6.10 2.28
C ARG A 414 -15.95 6.82 1.44
N ASP A 415 -17.05 7.27 2.04
CA ASP A 415 -18.07 8.07 1.36
C ASP A 415 -17.47 9.37 0.80
N GLU A 416 -17.64 9.61 -0.50
CA GLU A 416 -17.17 10.83 -1.21
C GLU A 416 -17.63 12.12 -0.51
N LYS A 417 -18.77 12.07 0.22
CA LYS A 417 -19.30 13.18 1.02
C LYS A 417 -18.30 13.74 2.03
N TYR A 418 -17.51 12.89 2.71
CA TYR A 418 -16.58 13.34 3.74
C TYR A 418 -15.36 14.02 3.13
N LEU A 419 -14.76 13.40 2.12
CA LEU A 419 -13.64 13.96 1.35
C LEU A 419 -14.05 15.28 0.67
N SER A 420 -15.24 15.32 0.07
CA SER A 420 -15.80 16.53 -0.54
C SER A 420 -16.06 17.64 0.48
N VAL A 421 -16.61 17.33 1.66
CA VAL A 421 -16.81 18.35 2.72
C VAL A 421 -15.48 18.84 3.29
N ALA A 422 -14.48 17.97 3.48
CA ALA A 422 -13.15 18.37 3.94
C ALA A 422 -12.50 19.38 2.97
N LEU A 423 -12.58 19.13 1.66
CA LEU A 423 -12.09 20.03 0.62
C LEU A 423 -12.92 21.32 0.51
N GLN A 424 -14.25 21.23 0.55
CA GLN A 424 -15.16 22.39 0.46
C GLN A 424 -15.02 23.34 1.66
N THR A 425 -14.77 22.80 2.86
CA THR A 425 -14.55 23.57 4.11
C THR A 425 -13.09 23.91 4.37
N ARG A 426 -12.15 23.41 3.54
CA ARG A 426 -10.70 23.49 3.73
C ARG A 426 -10.21 22.98 5.08
N ASN A 427 -10.91 22.00 5.65
CA ASN A 427 -10.57 21.42 6.93
C ASN A 427 -9.43 20.41 6.76
N SER A 428 -8.20 20.90 6.94
CA SER A 428 -6.95 20.15 6.88
C SER A 428 -6.94 18.96 7.84
N GLU A 429 -7.29 19.16 9.11
CA GLU A 429 -7.38 18.13 10.15
C GLU A 429 -8.35 17.00 9.78
N LEU A 430 -9.53 17.34 9.24
CA LEU A 430 -10.52 16.37 8.78
C LEU A 430 -10.02 15.55 7.58
N LEU A 431 -9.30 16.19 6.65
CA LEU A 431 -8.68 15.50 5.52
C LEU A 431 -7.59 14.52 5.98
N ASP A 432 -6.80 14.91 6.99
CA ASP A 432 -5.77 14.04 7.57
C ASP A 432 -6.38 12.78 8.20
N PHE A 433 -7.47 12.97 8.97
CA PHE A 433 -8.22 11.89 9.60
C PHE A 433 -8.86 10.94 8.57
N ILE A 434 -9.48 11.47 7.51
CA ILE A 434 -10.10 10.66 6.44
C ILE A 434 -9.06 9.80 5.72
N LEU A 435 -7.85 10.32 5.51
CA LEU A 435 -6.78 9.60 4.78
C LEU A 435 -5.96 8.66 5.67
N GLU A 436 -5.88 8.88 7.00
CA GLU A 436 -5.24 7.93 7.92
C GLU A 436 -6.14 6.73 8.28
N TYR A 437 -7.45 6.97 8.46
CA TYR A 437 -8.39 5.94 8.94
C TYR A 437 -9.35 5.41 7.88
N GLY A 438 -9.67 6.21 6.86
CA GLY A 438 -10.48 5.77 5.72
C GLY A 438 -9.64 5.03 4.68
N ASP A 439 -10.18 3.94 4.14
CA ASP A 439 -9.56 3.18 3.04
C ASP A 439 -9.81 3.91 1.69
N VAL A 440 -9.26 5.12 1.57
CA VAL A 440 -9.50 6.12 0.50
C VAL A 440 -8.25 6.26 -0.39
N ASP A 441 -8.43 6.34 -1.71
CA ASP A 441 -7.34 6.54 -2.66
C ASP A 441 -7.04 8.04 -2.83
N ALA A 442 -5.98 8.51 -2.19
CA ALA A 442 -5.58 9.92 -2.22
C ALA A 442 -5.13 10.42 -3.61
N GLY A 443 -4.76 9.51 -4.53
CA GLY A 443 -4.25 9.86 -5.87
C GLY A 443 -5.34 9.91 -6.93
N ASN A 444 -6.13 8.83 -7.04
CA ASN A 444 -6.92 8.54 -8.25
C ASN A 444 -8.46 8.49 -8.04
N GLN A 445 -8.96 8.89 -6.86
CA GLN A 445 -10.42 9.02 -6.63
C GLN A 445 -10.94 10.40 -7.07
N PRO A 446 -11.95 10.48 -7.98
CA PRO A 446 -12.60 11.74 -8.35
C PRO A 446 -13.43 12.31 -7.19
N VAL A 447 -13.58 13.63 -7.13
CA VAL A 447 -14.25 14.34 -6.03
C VAL A 447 -15.12 15.50 -6.51
N THR A 448 -16.26 15.71 -5.86
CA THR A 448 -17.21 16.78 -6.20
C THR A 448 -17.12 17.96 -5.22
N VAL A 449 -16.39 19.01 -5.58
CA VAL A 449 -16.23 20.22 -4.76
C VAL A 449 -17.12 21.33 -5.32
N ARG A 450 -18.05 21.85 -4.50
CA ARG A 450 -18.99 22.94 -4.85
C ARG A 450 -19.85 22.67 -6.10
N LYS A 451 -20.16 21.40 -6.38
CA LYS A 451 -20.82 20.86 -7.60
C LYS A 451 -19.92 20.77 -8.84
N THR A 452 -18.65 21.19 -8.76
CA THR A 452 -17.65 20.95 -9.80
C THR A 452 -17.01 19.56 -9.59
N PRO A 453 -17.08 18.64 -10.56
CA PRO A 453 -16.35 17.38 -10.48
C PRO A 453 -14.87 17.59 -10.84
N TYR A 454 -13.97 17.08 -10.02
CA TYR A 454 -12.52 17.12 -10.24
C TYR A 454 -11.95 15.70 -10.39
N PRO A 455 -10.96 15.46 -11.28
CA PRO A 455 -10.40 14.12 -11.51
C PRO A 455 -9.72 13.51 -10.27
N SER A 456 -9.19 14.34 -9.36
CA SER A 456 -8.76 13.91 -8.03
C SER A 456 -8.76 15.05 -7.01
N ALA A 457 -8.58 14.72 -5.72
CA ALA A 457 -8.43 15.70 -4.65
C ALA A 457 -7.28 16.69 -4.87
N VAL A 458 -6.20 16.28 -5.56
CA VAL A 458 -5.08 17.17 -5.93
C VAL A 458 -5.54 18.26 -6.90
N HIS A 459 -6.32 17.91 -7.91
CA HIS A 459 -6.90 18.87 -8.85
C HIS A 459 -7.84 19.85 -8.15
N ALA A 460 -8.66 19.37 -7.21
CA ALA A 460 -9.53 20.24 -6.42
C ALA A 460 -8.72 21.24 -5.58
N CYS A 461 -7.67 20.79 -4.88
CA CYS A 461 -6.75 21.67 -4.16
C CYS A 461 -6.01 22.66 -5.05
N PHE A 462 -5.71 22.29 -6.31
CA PHE A 462 -5.04 23.15 -7.28
C PHE A 462 -5.98 24.26 -7.80
N TYR A 463 -7.18 23.91 -8.27
CA TYR A 463 -8.10 24.86 -8.91
C TYR A 463 -9.01 25.66 -7.95
N GLU A 464 -9.25 25.21 -6.72
CA GLU A 464 -10.04 25.96 -5.71
C GLU A 464 -9.16 26.87 -4.82
N HIS A 465 -7.85 26.94 -5.13
CA HIS A 465 -6.93 27.87 -4.49
C HIS A 465 -7.23 29.32 -4.89
N SER A 466 -7.18 30.24 -3.93
CA SER A 466 -7.13 31.69 -4.14
C SER A 466 -6.51 32.37 -2.92
N ASP A 467 -5.95 33.57 -3.07
CA ASP A 467 -5.13 34.21 -2.02
C ASP A 467 -5.91 34.48 -0.72
N SER A 468 -7.20 34.78 -0.83
CA SER A 468 -8.12 34.94 0.31
C SER A 468 -8.55 33.62 0.97
N ASN A 469 -8.06 32.48 0.48
CA ASN A 469 -8.84 31.25 0.36
C ASN A 469 -7.94 30.01 0.17
N SER A 470 -6.78 29.98 0.83
CA SER A 470 -5.71 29.02 0.55
C SER A 470 -6.07 27.54 0.75
N MET A 471 -5.68 26.70 -0.23
CA MET A 471 -5.74 25.23 -0.17
C MET A 471 -4.40 24.58 0.24
N THR A 472 -3.39 25.36 0.63
CA THR A 472 -2.00 24.89 0.85
C THR A 472 -1.90 23.77 1.90
N GLU A 473 -2.65 23.84 2.99
CA GLU A 473 -2.64 22.78 4.02
C GLU A 473 -3.30 21.48 3.53
N CYS A 474 -4.42 21.57 2.83
CA CYS A 474 -5.09 20.41 2.25
C CYS A 474 -4.19 19.69 1.24
N LEU A 475 -3.48 20.43 0.39
CA LEU A 475 -2.50 19.85 -0.53
C LEU A 475 -1.31 19.23 0.21
N SER A 476 -0.81 19.90 1.25
CA SER A 476 0.26 19.37 2.11
C SER A 476 -0.10 18.00 2.70
N ILE A 477 -1.35 17.82 3.13
CA ILE A 477 -1.84 16.58 3.72
C ILE A 477 -2.09 15.50 2.67
N LEU A 478 -2.52 15.86 1.46
CA LEU A 478 -2.55 14.92 0.32
C LEU A 478 -1.14 14.37 0.02
N ILE A 479 -0.11 15.24 0.02
CA ILE A 479 1.29 14.82 -0.17
C ILE A 479 1.80 13.98 1.02
N LYS A 480 1.44 14.35 2.26
CA LYS A 480 1.71 13.56 3.48
C LYS A 480 1.21 12.12 3.33
N HIS A 481 0.04 11.91 2.74
CA HIS A 481 -0.55 10.59 2.49
C HIS A 481 -0.15 9.93 1.15
N GLY A 482 0.64 10.60 0.31
CA GLY A 482 1.21 10.03 -0.91
C GLY A 482 0.35 10.20 -2.17
N ALA A 483 -0.58 11.15 -2.18
CA ALA A 483 -1.26 11.58 -3.41
C ALA A 483 -0.24 12.00 -4.48
N SER A 484 -0.48 11.61 -5.73
CA SER A 484 0.44 11.92 -6.82
C SER A 484 0.24 13.34 -7.33
N LEU A 485 1.32 14.12 -7.39
CA LEU A 485 1.37 15.42 -8.06
C LEU A 485 1.66 15.31 -9.55
N PHE A 486 1.81 14.08 -10.07
CA PHE A 486 2.14 13.80 -11.46
C PHE A 486 0.94 13.71 -12.41
N ALA A 487 -0.28 13.89 -11.88
CA ALA A 487 -1.47 13.97 -12.71
C ALA A 487 -1.42 15.17 -13.67
N PRO A 488 -1.94 15.04 -14.90
CA PRO A 488 -1.94 16.10 -15.90
C PRO A 488 -2.88 17.25 -15.52
N ASP A 489 -2.45 18.48 -15.79
CA ASP A 489 -3.25 19.69 -15.71
C ASP A 489 -4.13 19.79 -16.97
N ASN A 490 -5.34 19.22 -16.88
CA ASN A 490 -6.37 19.27 -17.93
C ASN A 490 -6.77 20.69 -18.40
N LYS A 491 -6.20 21.78 -17.85
CA LYS A 491 -6.38 23.15 -18.33
C LYS A 491 -5.11 23.77 -18.89
N ASN A 492 -3.93 23.42 -18.37
CA ASN A 492 -2.63 23.85 -18.88
C ASN A 492 -1.94 22.71 -19.64
N ASN A 493 -2.47 22.40 -20.82
CA ASN A 493 -1.88 21.52 -21.81
C ASN A 493 -1.42 20.14 -21.29
N ASP A 494 -2.14 19.51 -20.34
CA ASP A 494 -1.82 18.20 -19.75
C ASP A 494 -0.42 18.09 -19.08
N LEU A 495 0.23 19.21 -18.75
CA LEU A 495 1.49 19.22 -17.99
C LEU A 495 1.28 18.70 -16.56
N PRO A 496 2.24 17.98 -15.94
CA PRO A 496 2.09 17.49 -14.57
C PRO A 496 1.85 18.65 -13.57
N ILE A 497 0.86 18.54 -12.67
CA ILE A 497 0.56 19.60 -11.67
C ILE A 497 1.81 19.99 -10.84
N ALA A 498 2.70 19.03 -10.57
CA ALA A 498 4.02 19.26 -9.98
C ALA A 498 4.85 20.33 -10.71
N TYR A 499 4.82 20.36 -12.04
CA TYR A 499 5.54 21.34 -12.86
C TYR A 499 4.97 22.75 -12.66
N SER A 500 3.66 22.92 -12.82
CA SER A 500 2.98 24.21 -12.68
C SER A 500 3.21 24.87 -11.31
N ILE A 501 3.35 24.07 -10.23
CA ILE A 501 3.66 24.57 -8.88
C ILE A 501 5.14 24.94 -8.71
N LEU A 502 6.06 24.28 -9.43
CA LEU A 502 7.50 24.52 -9.35
C LEU A 502 7.99 25.66 -10.26
N THR A 503 7.35 25.84 -11.43
CA THR A 503 7.75 26.86 -12.41
C THR A 503 7.07 28.21 -12.21
N GLY A 504 5.95 28.29 -11.48
CA GLY A 504 5.38 29.59 -11.08
C GLY A 504 6.26 30.29 -10.03
N ASP A 505 6.92 31.39 -10.40
CA ASP A 505 7.94 32.09 -9.58
C ASP A 505 7.51 32.48 -8.15
N THR A 506 6.19 32.63 -7.93
CA THR A 506 5.58 32.82 -6.60
C THR A 506 4.34 31.96 -6.41
N HIS A 507 4.32 30.72 -6.89
CA HIS A 507 3.12 29.87 -6.84
C HIS A 507 2.68 29.59 -5.38
N PRO A 508 1.48 30.00 -4.92
CA PRO A 508 1.09 29.89 -3.50
C PRO A 508 1.10 28.48 -2.91
N LEU A 509 0.84 27.47 -3.75
CA LEU A 509 0.91 26.05 -3.38
C LEU A 509 2.35 25.50 -3.25
N PHE A 510 3.39 26.23 -3.65
CA PHE A 510 4.80 25.82 -3.46
C PHE A 510 5.12 25.55 -1.97
N LYS A 511 4.48 26.29 -1.06
CA LYS A 511 4.56 26.07 0.39
C LYS A 511 4.08 24.66 0.81
N ALA A 512 3.18 24.01 0.07
CA ALA A 512 2.76 22.64 0.36
C ALA A 512 3.86 21.61 0.03
N LEU A 513 4.67 21.90 -0.99
CA LEU A 513 5.88 21.13 -1.31
C LEU A 513 6.95 21.34 -0.24
N LEU A 514 7.15 22.59 0.22
CA LEU A 514 8.06 22.92 1.33
C LEU A 514 7.69 22.20 2.65
N MET A 515 6.39 22.05 2.94
CA MET A 515 5.94 21.23 4.09
C MET A 515 6.25 19.73 3.94
N ASN A 516 6.54 19.24 2.73
CA ASN A 516 6.76 17.83 2.40
C ASN A 516 8.03 17.61 1.55
N ARG A 517 9.10 18.37 1.77
CA ARG A 517 10.31 18.35 0.92
C ARG A 517 10.89 16.95 0.73
N TYR A 518 10.92 16.16 1.81
CA TYR A 518 11.41 14.77 1.81
C TYR A 518 10.63 13.81 0.90
N LYS A 519 9.45 14.20 0.40
CA LYS A 519 8.66 13.49 -0.62
C LYS A 519 8.64 14.20 -1.99
N THR A 520 9.08 15.46 -2.05
CA THR A 520 8.94 16.35 -3.21
C THR A 520 10.30 16.93 -3.63
N ILE A 521 10.58 18.20 -3.30
CA ILE A 521 11.75 18.96 -3.80
C ILE A 521 13.08 18.29 -3.41
N ASP A 522 13.20 17.77 -2.18
CA ASP A 522 14.40 17.11 -1.68
C ASP A 522 14.38 15.58 -1.99
N SER A 523 13.41 15.09 -2.78
CA SER A 523 13.23 13.67 -3.11
C SER A 523 13.81 13.32 -4.49
N VAL A 524 14.86 12.52 -4.46
CA VAL A 524 15.55 11.97 -5.64
C VAL A 524 14.60 11.25 -6.61
N ASP A 525 13.60 10.52 -6.10
CA ASP A 525 12.68 9.76 -6.94
C ASP A 525 11.52 10.63 -7.46
N PHE A 526 11.15 11.69 -6.73
CA PHE A 526 10.19 12.69 -7.22
C PHE A 526 10.76 13.46 -8.42
N LEU A 527 11.98 13.99 -8.31
CA LEU A 527 12.63 14.72 -9.40
C LEU A 527 12.89 13.82 -10.62
N LYS A 528 13.32 12.57 -10.42
CA LYS A 528 13.44 11.59 -11.53
C LYS A 528 12.12 11.40 -12.26
N ASN A 529 11.03 11.15 -11.55
CA ASN A 529 9.73 10.91 -12.16
C ASN A 529 9.21 12.17 -12.86
N LEU A 530 9.38 13.37 -12.27
CA LEU A 530 9.04 14.65 -12.89
C LEU A 530 9.82 14.87 -14.21
N ILE A 531 11.14 14.72 -14.19
CA ILE A 531 11.99 14.88 -15.37
C ILE A 531 11.55 13.93 -16.48
N ILE A 532 11.31 12.65 -16.17
CA ILE A 532 10.87 11.66 -17.16
C ILE A 532 9.49 12.02 -17.74
N LEU A 533 8.56 12.54 -16.93
CA LEU A 533 7.23 12.96 -17.39
C LEU A 533 7.25 14.23 -18.24
N LEU A 534 8.08 15.22 -17.91
CA LEU A 534 8.28 16.41 -18.75
C LEU A 534 8.95 16.04 -20.08
N HIS A 535 9.94 15.15 -20.04
CA HIS A 535 10.52 14.58 -21.24
C HIS A 535 9.51 13.76 -22.07
N ALA A 536 8.59 13.04 -21.44
CA ALA A 536 7.49 12.34 -22.10
C ALA A 536 6.48 13.30 -22.75
N TYR A 537 6.21 14.42 -22.09
CA TYR A 537 5.35 15.47 -22.59
C TYR A 537 5.91 16.13 -23.86
N LEU A 538 7.21 16.46 -23.87
CA LEU A 538 7.93 16.99 -25.03
C LEU A 538 7.97 16.05 -26.25
N GLU A 539 7.77 14.74 -26.08
CA GLU A 539 7.70 13.76 -27.19
C GLU A 539 6.28 13.43 -27.64
N ARG A 540 5.25 13.93 -26.94
CA ARG A 540 3.83 13.63 -27.24
C ARG A 540 3.11 14.78 -27.95
N ASN A 541 3.66 15.99 -27.95
CA ASN A 541 2.97 17.22 -28.36
C ASN A 541 3.84 18.05 -29.29
N ASP A 542 3.23 18.58 -30.36
CA ASP A 542 3.84 19.60 -31.22
C ASP A 542 3.77 20.96 -30.52
N LEU A 543 4.87 21.37 -29.90
CA LEU A 543 4.99 22.61 -29.12
C LEU A 543 5.69 23.71 -29.91
N ASP A 544 5.46 24.98 -29.56
CA ASP A 544 6.28 26.05 -30.10
C ASP A 544 7.73 25.98 -29.57
N SER A 545 8.65 26.42 -30.41
CA SER A 545 10.06 26.65 -30.14
C SER A 545 10.34 27.37 -28.81
N ALA A 546 9.51 28.35 -28.42
CA ALA A 546 9.66 29.06 -27.14
C ALA A 546 9.26 28.20 -25.93
N GLU A 547 8.12 27.49 -26.01
CA GLU A 547 7.63 26.60 -24.94
C GLU A 547 8.58 25.41 -24.74
N LEU A 548 9.02 24.79 -25.83
CA LEU A 548 10.00 23.70 -25.82
C LEU A 548 11.30 24.14 -25.16
N SER A 549 11.84 25.31 -25.55
CA SER A 549 13.06 25.86 -24.96
C SER A 549 12.92 26.18 -23.47
N SER A 550 11.75 26.64 -23.03
CA SER A 550 11.45 26.92 -21.63
C SER A 550 11.38 25.64 -20.78
N ILE A 551 10.65 24.63 -21.24
CA ILE A 551 10.54 23.33 -20.56
C ILE A 551 11.91 22.63 -20.51
N GLU A 552 12.71 22.70 -21.58
CA GLU A 552 14.08 22.18 -21.59
C GLU A 552 15.00 22.86 -20.55
N LEU A 553 14.85 24.17 -20.33
CA LEU A 553 15.65 24.90 -19.34
C LEU A 553 15.29 24.48 -17.91
N GLU A 554 14.00 24.34 -17.61
CA GLU A 554 13.52 23.87 -16.31
C GLU A 554 13.89 22.40 -16.07
N ILE A 555 13.84 21.53 -17.09
CA ILE A 555 14.38 20.15 -17.01
C ILE A 555 15.86 20.18 -16.60
N LYS A 556 16.69 21.01 -17.26
CA LYS A 556 18.12 21.15 -16.92
C LYS A 556 18.31 21.66 -15.48
N SER A 557 17.43 22.53 -14.96
CA SER A 557 17.45 22.93 -13.54
C SER A 557 17.12 21.76 -12.60
N PHE A 558 16.12 20.94 -12.92
CA PHE A 558 15.78 19.75 -12.13
C PHE A 558 16.87 18.68 -12.19
N GLU A 559 17.56 18.51 -13.32
CA GLU A 559 18.71 17.59 -13.45
C GLU A 559 19.87 18.01 -12.54
N VAL A 560 20.18 19.31 -12.46
CA VAL A 560 21.23 19.83 -11.56
C VAL A 560 20.86 19.64 -10.08
N GLN A 561 19.60 19.87 -9.72
CA GLN A 561 19.09 19.59 -8.37
C GLN A 561 19.15 18.07 -8.05
N LEU A 562 18.88 17.23 -9.04
CA LEU A 562 18.96 15.78 -8.92
C LEU A 562 20.41 15.26 -8.80
N GLU A 563 21.37 15.80 -9.54
CA GLU A 563 22.82 15.53 -9.33
C GLU A 563 23.26 15.93 -7.92
N ALA A 564 22.83 17.11 -7.45
CA ALA A 564 23.15 17.62 -6.12
C ALA A 564 22.67 16.68 -5.00
N LEU A 565 21.42 16.21 -5.08
CA LEU A 565 20.81 15.31 -4.09
C LEU A 565 21.38 13.88 -4.13
N GLN A 566 21.82 13.40 -5.30
CA GLN A 566 22.44 12.07 -5.43
C GLN A 566 23.86 11.98 -4.84
N ASN A 567 24.49 13.09 -4.48
CA ASN A 567 25.82 13.10 -3.89
C ASN A 567 25.85 12.30 -2.56
N PRO A 568 26.65 11.22 -2.43
CA PRO A 568 26.61 10.30 -1.27
C PRO A 568 26.83 10.97 0.10
N LEU A 569 27.44 12.16 0.14
CA LEU A 569 27.71 12.92 1.36
C LEU A 569 26.44 13.30 2.13
N TRP A 570 25.32 13.56 1.43
CA TRP A 570 24.05 13.93 2.07
C TRP A 570 23.41 12.79 2.87
N SER A 571 23.87 11.55 2.67
CA SER A 571 23.46 10.42 3.51
C SER A 571 23.95 10.53 4.95
N GLU A 572 25.04 11.26 5.23
CA GLU A 572 25.60 11.38 6.59
C GLU A 572 24.75 12.27 7.52
N PRO A 573 24.60 11.92 8.82
CA PRO A 573 23.78 12.71 9.76
C PRO A 573 24.16 14.18 9.89
N SER A 574 25.45 14.52 9.82
CA SER A 574 25.93 15.92 9.85
C SER A 574 25.51 16.70 8.61
N SER A 575 25.50 16.06 7.44
CA SER A 575 25.06 16.66 6.18
C SER A 575 23.54 16.86 6.15
N ARG A 576 22.76 15.98 6.79
CA ARG A 576 21.31 16.18 6.96
C ARG A 576 20.98 17.34 7.91
N TYR A 577 21.79 17.56 8.95
CA TYR A 577 21.62 18.71 9.83
C TYR A 577 21.93 20.02 9.08
N LEU A 578 23.05 20.07 8.36
CA LEU A 578 23.39 21.15 7.43
C LEU A 578 22.25 21.48 6.46
N MET A 579 21.69 20.46 5.80
CA MET A 579 20.60 20.65 4.83
C MET A 579 19.38 21.27 5.52
N LYS A 580 19.00 20.81 6.72
CA LYS A 580 17.90 21.43 7.49
C LYS A 580 18.16 22.90 7.80
N SER A 581 19.39 23.26 8.19
CA SER A 581 19.74 24.66 8.48
C SER A 581 19.76 25.54 7.22
N ALA A 582 20.21 25.02 6.07
CA ALA A 582 20.16 25.71 4.79
C ALA A 582 18.71 25.90 4.28
N ASN A 583 17.90 24.83 4.33
CA ASN A 583 16.48 24.84 3.98
C ASN A 583 15.70 25.85 4.84
N HIS A 584 16.02 25.97 6.14
CA HIS A 584 15.39 26.94 7.02
C HIS A 584 15.66 28.40 6.58
N LEU A 585 16.88 28.73 6.12
CA LEU A 585 17.18 30.06 5.58
C LEU A 585 16.44 30.33 4.26
N GLU A 586 16.39 29.34 3.37
CA GLU A 586 15.63 29.42 2.12
C GLU A 586 14.15 29.73 2.39
N GLU A 587 13.54 29.03 3.34
CA GLU A 587 12.14 29.20 3.74
C GLU A 587 11.86 30.48 4.53
N LYS A 588 12.80 30.94 5.38
CA LYS A 588 12.65 32.11 6.27
C LYS A 588 12.85 33.45 5.55
N TYR A 589 13.75 33.51 4.56
CA TYR A 589 14.24 34.78 4.00
C TYR A 589 14.21 34.91 2.47
N PHE A 590 14.19 33.81 1.72
CA PHE A 590 14.65 33.85 0.32
C PHE A 590 13.77 33.09 -0.71
N GLY A 591 12.64 32.50 -0.31
CA GLY A 591 11.91 31.51 -1.12
C GLY A 591 11.72 31.85 -2.61
N SER A 592 11.13 33.00 -2.94
CA SER A 592 10.92 33.44 -4.33
C SER A 592 12.22 33.86 -5.03
N LEU A 593 13.13 34.52 -4.31
CA LEU A 593 14.42 34.99 -4.82
C LEU A 593 15.32 33.82 -5.22
N ILE A 594 15.45 32.80 -4.36
CA ILE A 594 16.22 31.58 -4.65
C ILE A 594 15.56 30.78 -5.77
N SER A 595 14.23 30.69 -5.84
CA SER A 595 13.54 30.05 -6.96
C SER A 595 13.87 30.71 -8.30
N ARG A 596 13.89 32.05 -8.38
CA ARG A 596 14.36 32.77 -9.58
C ARG A 596 15.85 32.53 -9.87
N LEU A 597 16.73 32.68 -8.87
CA LEU A 597 18.18 32.46 -9.04
C LEU A 597 18.53 31.02 -9.47
N LYS A 598 17.73 30.02 -9.10
CA LYS A 598 17.90 28.61 -9.52
C LYS A 598 17.57 28.36 -11.01
N LYS A 599 16.90 29.30 -11.68
CA LYS A 599 16.53 29.22 -13.10
C LYS A 599 17.49 29.96 -14.03
N GLU A 600 18.28 30.90 -13.49
CA GLU A 600 19.23 31.70 -14.26
C GLU A 600 20.26 30.80 -14.98
N PRO A 601 20.37 30.84 -16.33
CA PRO A 601 21.23 29.91 -17.09
C PRO A 601 22.70 29.94 -16.66
N GLU A 602 23.22 31.11 -16.32
CA GLU A 602 24.58 31.31 -15.82
C GLU A 602 24.80 30.63 -14.45
N ILE A 603 23.82 30.73 -13.56
CA ILE A 603 23.85 30.11 -12.23
C ILE A 603 23.73 28.59 -12.35
N ILE A 604 22.86 28.09 -13.24
CA ILE A 604 22.76 26.65 -13.57
C ILE A 604 24.12 26.13 -14.07
N ALA A 605 24.76 26.81 -15.03
CA ALA A 605 26.05 26.41 -15.60
C ALA A 605 27.16 26.35 -14.55
N ILE A 606 27.33 27.41 -13.74
CA ILE A 606 28.38 27.44 -12.70
C ILE A 606 28.09 26.42 -11.59
N ASN A 607 26.81 26.18 -11.25
CA ASN A 607 26.46 25.13 -10.29
C ASN A 607 26.82 23.74 -10.80
N GLN A 608 26.62 23.43 -12.10
CA GLN A 608 27.10 22.17 -12.69
C GLN A 608 28.62 22.00 -12.54
N GLU A 609 29.40 23.03 -12.86
CA GLU A 609 30.86 22.98 -12.69
C GLU A 609 31.25 22.81 -11.22
N LEU A 610 30.57 23.52 -10.31
CA LEU A 610 30.81 23.45 -8.87
C LEU A 610 30.45 22.08 -8.29
N TYR A 611 29.37 21.42 -8.72
CA TYR A 611 29.05 20.05 -8.31
C TYR A 611 30.06 19.03 -8.86
N LYS A 612 30.46 19.15 -10.14
CA LYS A 612 31.48 18.30 -10.77
C LYS A 612 32.84 18.45 -10.06
N ALA A 613 33.27 19.68 -9.77
CA ALA A 613 34.50 19.99 -9.04
C ALA A 613 34.45 19.52 -7.58
N THR A 614 33.30 19.69 -6.91
CA THR A 614 33.07 19.23 -5.52
C THR A 614 33.16 17.70 -5.44
N SER A 615 32.44 16.98 -6.30
CA SER A 615 32.49 15.50 -6.37
C SER A 615 33.91 14.97 -6.63
N ALA A 616 34.65 15.63 -7.52
CA ALA A 616 36.05 15.31 -7.83
C ALA A 616 37.07 15.69 -6.73
N LEU A 617 36.66 16.47 -5.72
CA LEU A 617 37.41 16.77 -4.49
C LEU A 617 37.01 15.83 -3.36
N THR A 618 35.72 15.66 -3.08
CA THR A 618 35.21 14.93 -1.91
C THR A 618 35.49 13.44 -2.00
N SER A 619 35.46 12.85 -3.20
CA SER A 619 35.95 11.49 -3.49
C SER A 619 37.44 11.25 -3.12
N LYS A 620 38.18 12.31 -2.75
CA LYS A 620 39.60 12.25 -2.36
C LYS A 620 39.86 12.66 -0.91
N LEU A 621 38.85 13.19 -0.20
CA LEU A 621 38.94 13.58 1.21
C LEU A 621 38.66 12.40 2.15
N THR A 622 39.10 12.50 3.41
CA THR A 622 38.76 11.52 4.45
C THR A 622 37.46 11.89 5.17
N ARG A 623 36.78 10.89 5.76
CA ARG A 623 35.54 11.09 6.53
C ARG A 623 35.67 12.15 7.64
N THR A 624 36.83 12.22 8.30
CA THR A 624 37.14 13.24 9.31
C THR A 624 37.21 14.65 8.71
N GLN A 625 37.83 14.81 7.53
CA GLN A 625 37.90 16.09 6.83
C GLN A 625 36.52 16.56 6.35
N LEU A 626 35.71 15.63 5.84
CA LEU A 626 34.32 15.90 5.43
C LEU A 626 33.49 16.36 6.63
N ARG A 627 33.51 15.63 7.75
CA ARG A 627 32.82 16.03 9.00
C ARG A 627 33.28 17.39 9.53
N GLN A 628 34.59 17.69 9.48
CA GLN A 628 35.11 18.98 9.92
C GLN A 628 34.64 20.13 9.02
N GLY A 629 34.66 19.94 7.69
CA GLY A 629 34.08 20.88 6.73
C GLY A 629 32.59 21.11 6.97
N SER A 630 31.83 20.04 7.29
CA SER A 630 30.40 20.16 7.61
C SER A 630 30.13 21.02 8.85
N ILE A 631 30.95 20.90 9.90
CA ILE A 631 30.81 21.71 11.13
C ILE A 631 31.10 23.18 10.85
N ILE A 632 32.11 23.48 10.02
CA ILE A 632 32.46 24.86 9.64
C ILE A 632 31.30 25.49 8.85
N ALA A 633 30.81 24.83 7.80
CA ALA A 633 29.69 25.32 7.00
C ALA A 633 28.42 25.52 7.84
N ASN A 634 28.18 24.69 8.86
CA ASN A 634 27.02 24.84 9.74
C ASN A 634 27.12 26.09 10.62
N ASN A 635 28.32 26.40 11.11
CA ASN A 635 28.57 27.61 11.88
C ASN A 635 28.46 28.86 11.00
N GLU A 636 28.87 28.79 9.73
CA GLU A 636 28.65 29.87 8.76
C GLU A 636 27.15 30.11 8.50
N ILE A 637 26.36 29.04 8.29
CA ILE A 637 24.89 29.13 8.15
C ILE A 637 24.23 29.72 9.41
N GLY A 638 24.62 29.28 10.61
CA GLY A 638 24.11 29.81 11.87
C GLY A 638 24.56 31.25 12.20
N ASN A 639 25.60 31.75 11.54
CA ASN A 639 25.99 33.16 11.56
C ASN A 639 25.21 33.97 10.51
N MET A 640 24.93 33.40 9.34
CA MET A 640 24.08 34.03 8.31
C MET A 640 22.66 34.29 8.83
N ASP A 641 22.03 33.36 9.55
CA ASP A 641 20.69 33.57 10.13
C ASP A 641 20.63 34.85 10.98
N LYS A 642 21.60 35.01 11.88
CA LYS A 642 21.72 36.17 12.79
C LYS A 642 22.08 37.49 12.09
N LEU A 643 22.63 37.43 10.88
CA LEU A 643 22.95 38.61 10.06
C LEU A 643 21.79 39.03 9.17
N LEU A 644 20.87 38.11 8.85
CA LEU A 644 19.64 38.35 8.09
C LEU A 644 18.47 38.72 9.01
N GLU A 645 18.54 38.36 10.30
CA GLU A 645 17.55 38.67 11.32
C GLU A 645 17.43 40.18 11.56
N GLY A 646 16.45 40.80 10.89
CA GLY A 646 16.19 42.25 10.92
C GLY A 646 16.46 42.99 9.61
N LEU A 647 16.90 42.30 8.54
CA LEU A 647 17.02 42.87 7.20
C LEU A 647 15.75 42.63 6.38
N ASP A 648 15.19 43.69 5.79
CA ASP A 648 14.16 43.55 4.75
C ASP A 648 14.82 43.30 3.39
N LEU A 649 14.74 42.04 2.96
CA LEU A 649 15.33 41.56 1.71
C LEU A 649 14.40 41.76 0.50
N SER A 650 13.15 42.17 0.74
CA SER A 650 12.08 42.29 -0.27
C SER A 650 12.33 43.41 -1.29
N ASN A 651 13.18 44.38 -0.92
CA ASN A 651 13.46 45.62 -1.67
C ASN A 651 14.85 45.61 -2.36
N LEU A 652 15.55 44.47 -2.40
CA LEU A 652 16.85 44.36 -3.06
C LEU A 652 16.70 44.10 -4.57
N ASP A 653 17.54 44.76 -5.36
CA ASP A 653 17.61 44.55 -6.81
C ASP A 653 18.09 43.14 -7.17
N PHE A 654 17.39 42.51 -8.12
CA PHE A 654 17.65 41.15 -8.55
C PHE A 654 18.97 41.01 -9.30
N ASP A 655 19.30 41.97 -10.17
CA ASP A 655 20.51 41.88 -11.00
C ASP A 655 21.77 42.09 -10.14
N PHE A 656 21.74 43.04 -9.20
CA PHE A 656 22.76 43.17 -8.15
C PHE A 656 22.96 41.89 -7.33
N ILE A 657 21.87 41.21 -6.96
CA ILE A 657 21.94 39.92 -6.24
C ILE A 657 22.53 38.83 -7.15
N LYS A 658 22.08 38.73 -8.41
CA LYS A 658 22.59 37.77 -9.40
C LYS A 658 24.10 37.93 -9.57
N ASP A 659 24.60 39.14 -9.79
CA ASP A 659 26.04 39.43 -9.90
C ASP A 659 26.81 39.05 -8.62
N ALA A 660 26.28 39.37 -7.44
CA ALA A 660 26.89 39.01 -6.17
C ALA A 660 26.97 37.47 -5.97
N VAL A 661 25.92 36.75 -6.36
CA VAL A 661 25.85 35.28 -6.33
C VAL A 661 26.80 34.67 -7.34
N LEU A 662 26.79 35.08 -8.60
CA LEU A 662 27.70 34.62 -9.66
C LEU A 662 29.16 34.83 -9.25
N LYS A 663 29.50 36.00 -8.69
CA LYS A 663 30.83 36.32 -8.17
C LYS A 663 31.22 35.44 -6.97
N LYS A 664 30.28 35.09 -6.08
CA LYS A 664 30.54 34.17 -4.96
C LYS A 664 30.72 32.73 -5.44
N LEU A 665 29.88 32.24 -6.35
CA LEU A 665 29.96 30.88 -6.91
C LEU A 665 31.27 30.66 -7.68
N ASN A 666 31.66 31.60 -8.55
CA ASN A 666 32.95 31.56 -9.26
C ASN A 666 34.15 31.52 -8.31
N ASN A 667 34.11 32.29 -7.21
CA ASN A 667 35.17 32.25 -6.21
C ASN A 667 35.19 30.91 -5.44
N ASN A 668 34.02 30.37 -5.09
CA ASN A 668 33.91 29.06 -4.45
C ASN A 668 34.47 27.94 -5.36
N LEU A 669 34.13 27.94 -6.65
CA LEU A 669 34.66 27.01 -7.65
C LEU A 669 36.21 27.05 -7.69
N ARG A 670 36.80 28.24 -7.85
CA ARG A 670 38.26 28.44 -7.84
C ARG A 670 38.92 27.95 -6.55
N ILE A 671 38.26 28.10 -5.40
CA ILE A 671 38.75 27.59 -4.10
C ILE A 671 38.70 26.05 -4.06
N ILE A 672 37.59 25.44 -4.53
CA ILE A 672 37.42 23.98 -4.61
C ILE A 672 38.49 23.37 -5.52
N GLU A 673 38.72 23.94 -6.70
CA GLU A 673 39.77 23.50 -7.62
C GLU A 673 41.17 23.65 -7.04
N LYS A 674 41.49 24.79 -6.42
CA LYS A 674 42.77 25.02 -5.74
C LYS A 674 43.01 24.01 -4.62
N ASN A 675 41.99 23.68 -3.84
CA ASN A 675 42.04 22.67 -2.78
C ASN A 675 42.19 21.25 -3.35
N ARG A 676 41.52 20.93 -4.46
CA ARG A 676 41.68 19.66 -5.19
C ARG A 676 43.11 19.51 -5.71
N ASN A 677 43.67 20.57 -6.29
CA ASN A 677 45.01 20.58 -6.86
C ASN A 677 46.08 20.48 -5.76
N SER A 678 45.95 21.21 -4.64
CA SER A 678 46.87 21.12 -3.52
C SER A 678 46.82 19.75 -2.81
N LEU A 679 45.63 19.14 -2.68
CA LEU A 679 45.47 17.78 -2.16
C LEU A 679 46.16 16.75 -3.06
N MET A 680 46.04 16.86 -4.39
CA MET A 680 46.73 16.00 -5.35
C MET A 680 48.26 16.15 -5.24
N SER A 681 48.77 17.37 -5.16
CA SER A 681 50.21 17.63 -4.95
C SER A 681 50.73 17.07 -3.63
N ARG A 682 49.95 17.19 -2.54
CA ARG A 682 50.31 16.63 -1.23
C ARG A 682 50.28 15.10 -1.21
N LYS A 683 49.32 14.46 -1.89
CA LYS A 683 49.31 12.99 -2.05
C LYS A 683 50.50 12.50 -2.89
N ARG A 684 50.88 13.23 -3.96
CA ARG A 684 52.10 12.94 -4.74
C ARG A 684 53.35 13.05 -3.87
N SER A 685 53.54 14.14 -3.12
CA SER A 685 54.74 14.30 -2.29
C SER A 685 54.86 13.27 -1.16
N LEU A 686 53.74 12.82 -0.59
CA LEU A 686 53.72 11.71 0.38
C LEU A 686 54.07 10.37 -0.26
N ALA A 687 53.57 10.07 -1.46
CA ALA A 687 53.95 8.87 -2.20
C ALA A 687 55.45 8.87 -2.55
N THR A 688 56.00 10.00 -3.01
CA THR A 688 57.44 10.13 -3.27
C THR A 688 58.27 9.94 -1.99
N LYS A 689 57.85 10.51 -0.85
CA LYS A 689 58.53 10.28 0.43
C LYS A 689 58.52 8.81 0.83
N PHE A 690 57.38 8.14 0.76
CA PHE A 690 57.25 6.72 1.13
C PHE A 690 58.08 5.78 0.23
N ILE A 691 58.24 6.13 -1.05
CA ILE A 691 59.15 5.42 -1.96
C ILE A 691 60.60 5.60 -1.51
N VAL A 692 61.05 6.84 -1.27
CA VAL A 692 62.42 7.15 -0.81
C VAL A 692 62.71 6.52 0.55
N GLU A 693 61.76 6.56 1.48
CA GLU A 693 61.87 5.93 2.81
C GLU A 693 62.07 4.41 2.67
N LYS A 694 61.32 3.73 1.79
CA LYS A 694 61.52 2.31 1.49
C LYS A 694 62.83 2.00 0.76
N GLU A 695 63.28 2.88 -0.13
CA GLU A 695 64.59 2.72 -0.78
C GLU A 695 65.73 2.83 0.24
N VAL A 696 65.63 3.76 1.20
CA VAL A 696 66.57 3.89 2.32
C VAL A 696 66.53 2.66 3.25
N GLU A 697 65.35 2.18 3.65
CA GLU A 697 65.21 0.94 4.44
C GLU A 697 65.86 -0.27 3.73
N ASN A 698 65.66 -0.39 2.41
CA ASN A 698 66.23 -1.46 1.60
C ASN A 698 67.76 -1.35 1.54
N ILE A 699 68.31 -0.15 1.28
CA ILE A 699 69.74 0.13 1.28
C ILE A 699 70.37 -0.15 2.66
N GLU A 700 69.70 0.22 3.76
CA GLU A 700 70.14 -0.13 5.11
C GLU A 700 70.16 -1.64 5.34
N SER A 701 69.15 -2.38 4.87
CA SER A 701 69.11 -3.84 4.98
C SER A 701 70.26 -4.52 4.24
N ILE A 702 70.58 -4.04 3.04
CA ILE A 702 71.70 -4.51 2.22
C ILE A 702 73.04 -4.17 2.92
N SER A 703 73.15 -3.00 3.54
CA SER A 703 74.34 -2.59 4.30
C SER A 703 74.54 -3.47 5.55
N LYS A 704 73.48 -3.68 6.36
CA LYS A 704 73.51 -4.54 7.55
C LYS A 704 73.87 -5.99 7.20
N ASN A 705 73.35 -6.53 6.09
CA ASN A 705 73.72 -7.84 5.58
C ASN A 705 75.20 -7.91 5.16
N LYS A 706 75.74 -6.90 4.46
CA LYS A 706 77.17 -6.81 4.15
C LYS A 706 78.03 -6.75 5.42
N THR A 707 77.60 -6.03 6.46
CA THR A 707 78.31 -5.98 7.75
C THR A 707 78.31 -7.33 8.49
N LEU A 708 77.25 -8.15 8.35
CA LEU A 708 77.25 -9.53 8.86
C LEU A 708 78.24 -10.42 8.07
N CYS A 709 78.31 -10.29 6.74
CA CYS A 709 79.26 -11.04 5.91
C CYS A 709 80.73 -10.69 6.17
N TYR A 710 81.04 -9.53 6.77
CA TYR A 710 82.39 -9.15 7.23
C TYR A 710 82.67 -9.51 8.71
N LYS A 711 81.72 -10.17 9.40
CA LYS A 711 81.85 -10.66 10.78
C LYS A 711 81.73 -12.19 10.90
N ARG A 712 81.75 -12.89 9.76
CA ARG A 712 81.93 -14.34 9.62
C ARG A 712 83.23 -14.59 8.87
#